data_AF-A0A975GM55-F1
#
_entry.id   AF-A0A975GM55-F1
#
_cell.length_a   1.000
_cell.length_b   1.000
_cell.length_c   1.000
_cell.angle_alpha   90.00
_cell.angle_beta   90.00
_cell.angle_gamma   90.00
#
_symmetry.space_group_name_H-M   'P 1'
#
loop_
_entity.id
_entity.type
_entity.pdbx_description
1 polymer ?
#
loop_
_entity_poly.entity_id
_entity_poly.type
_entity_poly.pdbx_seq_one_letter_code
_entity_poly.pdbx_strand_id
1 'polypeptide(L)'
;MKKLTLTTLFFLGFFMMIISGCGHREILSDDRSDQCKEAPARIAPESSGADKKKHPPSGLAFASPETATPASPLSEQKEHITWLLEMYGELKSHPNLSKAKTVFERVLSAADKRASRLPNLMIIKEADDPWAMCLEHGTIILTQKALEICYQGVNQATGDARLAFILGHEMAHLAKDDFWEWMAFETVRKFGSDERAVQEILRCLAGPGEGKDTAYTREIRKNKELQADEYGLLYASMAGYDPKAIVDTKGKNFFQEWVNQITGKVAYTDKDHPEPEERAAFLLSYMKSVNNDLILFDIGVRLYQLGMYHDALRFLEAFQKKFPCREVFNNIGLIHYQMAIKALSKFDREKAYQYKLSTLLDTETRAKKFRKTRDSEKKFRQEIRKAIRNFEYACQKDSLYVPARVNLSSALIIKGEYSKAIGFLEEALKLKKDDPSGLNNLAVARYLDALNASSGVKMSENRREVLKNLMAEESVDSLRKLVREHENFPDAYYNLARILTELGENTEPENLWKTFLNLEPAGIYAHRIRERIGLAVSEAPKVQARGFGKNMRVSLGAFDETSEKQLANIPKHSFKLEKVSGDFYSGKDFRVLVLEGEVELVESAVKEQNSQADIVSMYGQPDRMFTAISGKKILVYENFAVDIKDDIATTVVYFNKNQI
;
A
#
# COMPACT_ATOMS: atom_id res chain seq x y z
N MET A 1 -65.19 -3.38 -4.39
CA MET A 1 -64.23 -3.02 -5.46
C MET A 1 -62.90 -2.58 -4.84
N LYS A 2 -61.92 -3.48 -4.80
CA LYS A 2 -60.53 -3.32 -5.25
C LYS A 2 -59.82 -4.63 -4.88
N LYS A 3 -59.24 -5.26 -5.90
CA LYS A 3 -58.80 -6.66 -5.94
C LYS A 3 -57.63 -6.90 -4.99
N LEU A 4 -57.79 -7.87 -4.08
CA LEU A 4 -56.69 -8.67 -3.55
C LEU A 4 -56.15 -9.55 -4.70
N THR A 5 -54.84 -9.55 -4.91
CA THR A 5 -54.15 -10.53 -5.78
C THR A 5 -53.28 -11.44 -4.94
N LEU A 6 -53.44 -12.74 -5.17
CA LEU A 6 -52.70 -13.88 -4.61
C LEU A 6 -51.18 -13.68 -4.71
N THR A 7 -50.50 -13.42 -3.59
CA THR A 7 -49.04 -13.70 -3.46
C THR A 7 -48.60 -13.87 -1.99
N THR A 8 -49.51 -13.90 -1.02
CA THR A 8 -49.18 -13.80 0.41
C THR A 8 -49.34 -15.11 1.19
N LEU A 9 -49.41 -16.27 0.53
CA LEU A 9 -49.71 -17.54 1.20
C LEU A 9 -48.96 -18.71 0.56
N PHE A 10 -47.64 -18.69 0.60
CA PHE A 10 -46.80 -19.89 0.44
C PHE A 10 -45.42 -19.57 0.98
N PHE A 11 -45.16 -19.83 2.27
CA PHE A 11 -43.85 -20.16 2.85
C PHE A 11 -44.02 -20.33 4.37
N LEU A 12 -44.55 -21.50 4.75
CA LEU A 12 -44.58 -21.99 6.13
C LEU A 12 -44.64 -23.53 6.08
N GLY A 13 -43.60 -24.19 6.59
CA GLY A 13 -43.44 -25.66 6.67
C GLY A 13 -42.42 -26.17 5.63
N PHE A 14 -41.44 -27.03 5.93
CA PHE A 14 -41.31 -28.03 7.00
C PHE A 14 -39.84 -28.53 7.11
N PHE A 15 -39.61 -29.44 8.06
CA PHE A 15 -38.41 -29.78 8.84
C PHE A 15 -37.46 -30.88 8.25
N MET A 16 -36.17 -30.82 8.66
CA MET A 16 -35.26 -31.91 9.15
C MET A 16 -34.64 -33.06 8.31
N MET A 17 -33.32 -33.27 8.56
CA MET A 17 -32.54 -34.53 8.76
C MET A 17 -32.35 -35.48 7.54
N ILE A 18 -31.16 -36.03 7.20
CA ILE A 18 -30.38 -37.10 7.88
C ILE A 18 -28.95 -37.24 7.29
N ILE A 19 -28.02 -37.75 8.11
CA ILE A 19 -26.59 -38.08 7.93
C ILE A 19 -26.36 -39.51 7.35
N SER A 20 -25.14 -39.76 6.82
CA SER A 20 -24.46 -41.05 6.53
C SER A 20 -24.66 -41.62 5.11
N GLY A 21 -23.68 -42.25 4.44
CA GLY A 21 -22.33 -42.67 4.80
C GLY A 21 -21.63 -43.35 3.61
N CYS A 22 -20.32 -43.58 3.77
CA CYS A 22 -19.40 -44.57 3.17
C CYS A 22 -19.71 -45.28 1.82
N GLY A 23 -18.66 -45.43 0.99
CA GLY A 23 -18.50 -46.63 0.17
C GLY A 23 -17.55 -46.53 -1.03
N HIS A 24 -16.39 -47.17 -0.91
CA HIS A 24 -15.37 -47.52 -1.92
C HIS A 24 -15.83 -47.72 -3.38
N ARG A 25 -14.95 -47.44 -4.37
CA ARG A 25 -14.01 -48.46 -4.95
C ARG A 25 -13.13 -47.89 -6.06
N GLU A 26 -11.90 -48.40 -6.07
CA GLU A 26 -10.84 -48.30 -7.09
C GLU A 26 -11.27 -48.84 -8.47
N ILE A 27 -10.55 -48.41 -9.52
CA ILE A 27 -9.96 -49.17 -10.66
C ILE A 27 -9.22 -48.10 -11.50
N LEU A 28 -7.88 -47.98 -11.46
CA LEU A 28 -6.81 -48.71 -12.17
C LEU A 28 -6.76 -48.58 -13.71
N SER A 29 -5.53 -48.27 -14.17
CA SER A 29 -4.92 -48.48 -15.51
C SER A 29 -5.48 -47.65 -16.67
N ASP A 30 -4.74 -47.21 -17.69
CA ASP A 30 -3.34 -47.32 -18.13
C ASP A 30 -3.25 -46.24 -19.24
N ASP A 31 -2.25 -45.37 -19.30
CA ASP A 31 -0.92 -45.54 -19.87
C ASP A 31 -0.81 -45.00 -21.32
N ARG A 32 0.28 -44.25 -21.54
CA ARG A 32 0.97 -43.92 -22.83
C ARG A 32 0.35 -42.89 -23.79
N SER A 33 1.01 -41.72 -23.92
CA SER A 33 2.12 -41.39 -24.86
C SER A 33 1.56 -40.93 -26.22
N ASP A 34 2.07 -39.97 -26.97
CA ASP A 34 3.34 -39.25 -26.97
C ASP A 34 3.18 -38.07 -27.96
N GLN A 35 3.86 -36.96 -27.65
CA GLN A 35 4.62 -36.10 -28.58
C GLN A 35 4.00 -35.46 -29.86
N CYS A 36 3.99 -34.11 -29.79
CA CYS A 36 4.83 -33.19 -30.59
C CYS A 36 4.55 -32.99 -32.11
N LYS A 37 4.12 -31.79 -32.51
CA LYS A 37 4.97 -30.74 -33.18
C LYS A 37 4.16 -29.66 -33.93
N GLU A 38 4.51 -28.43 -33.56
CA GLU A 38 4.70 -27.15 -34.29
C GLU A 38 4.12 -26.87 -35.69
N ALA A 39 3.71 -25.60 -35.83
CA ALA A 39 3.16 -24.86 -36.97
C ALA A 39 4.20 -24.51 -38.07
N PRO A 40 3.81 -23.75 -39.13
CA PRO A 40 4.02 -22.29 -39.05
C PRO A 40 3.04 -21.34 -39.82
N ALA A 41 3.00 -20.09 -39.33
CA ALA A 41 2.91 -18.74 -39.95
C ALA A 41 2.02 -18.47 -41.21
N ARG A 42 1.00 -17.59 -41.14
CA ARG A 42 0.94 -16.09 -41.21
C ARG A 42 1.23 -15.45 -42.58
N ILE A 43 0.22 -14.78 -43.18
CA ILE A 43 0.32 -13.53 -43.99
C ILE A 43 -0.94 -12.66 -43.73
N ALA A 44 -0.75 -11.34 -43.65
CA ALA A 44 -1.70 -10.27 -43.29
C ALA A 44 -2.61 -9.77 -44.46
N PRO A 45 -3.64 -8.94 -44.19
CA PRO A 45 -4.42 -8.27 -45.24
C PRO A 45 -4.31 -6.72 -45.27
N GLU A 46 -4.39 -6.17 -46.49
CA GLU A 46 -4.77 -4.81 -46.89
C GLU A 46 -6.02 -4.98 -47.79
N SER A 47 -6.91 -4.03 -48.11
CA SER A 47 -7.38 -2.74 -47.63
C SER A 47 -8.59 -2.37 -48.53
N SER A 48 -9.52 -1.50 -48.05
CA SER A 48 -10.51 -0.72 -48.85
C SER A 48 -11.60 -1.50 -49.64
N GLY A 49 -12.83 -1.04 -49.86
CA GLY A 49 -13.46 0.26 -49.69
C GLY A 49 -14.55 0.45 -50.76
N ALA A 50 -15.81 0.42 -50.32
CA ALA A 50 -16.99 1.16 -50.82
C ALA A 50 -17.49 1.04 -52.29
N ASP A 51 -18.78 0.65 -52.42
CA ASP A 51 -19.94 1.54 -52.66
C ASP A 51 -20.88 1.25 -53.88
N LYS A 52 -22.19 1.32 -53.55
CA LYS A 52 -23.35 1.85 -54.32
C LYS A 52 -24.20 0.99 -55.31
N LYS A 53 -25.43 0.70 -54.81
CA LYS A 53 -26.79 1.16 -55.26
C LYS A 53 -27.66 0.34 -56.26
N LYS A 54 -28.86 -0.05 -55.73
CA LYS A 54 -30.27 0.10 -56.25
C LYS A 54 -30.70 -0.68 -57.52
N HIS A 55 -31.88 -1.31 -57.72
CA HIS A 55 -33.26 -1.29 -57.15
C HIS A 55 -34.08 -2.55 -57.69
N PRO A 56 -35.41 -2.77 -57.41
CA PRO A 56 -36.09 -4.07 -57.13
C PRO A 56 -37.13 -4.48 -58.22
N PRO A 57 -38.32 -5.12 -58.01
CA PRO A 57 -38.86 -6.12 -57.05
C PRO A 57 -39.63 -7.32 -57.73
N SER A 58 -40.02 -8.35 -56.98
CA SER A 58 -41.22 -9.23 -57.15
C SER A 58 -41.10 -10.38 -56.15
N GLY A 59 -42.09 -10.93 -55.45
CA GLY A 59 -43.53 -10.76 -55.30
C GLY A 59 -44.04 -12.00 -54.53
N LEU A 60 -44.83 -11.80 -53.46
CA LEU A 60 -45.80 -12.71 -52.81
C LEU A 60 -45.30 -14.08 -52.28
N ALA A 61 -45.03 -14.22 -50.98
CA ALA A 61 -45.95 -14.49 -49.86
C ALA A 61 -46.23 -15.99 -49.61
N PHE A 62 -45.87 -16.50 -48.42
CA PHE A 62 -46.77 -17.18 -47.46
C PHE A 62 -46.02 -17.43 -46.15
N ALA A 63 -46.59 -16.95 -45.04
CA ALA A 63 -46.07 -17.08 -43.70
C ALA A 63 -46.21 -18.51 -43.15
N SER A 64 -45.21 -18.94 -42.40
CA SER A 64 -45.28 -20.04 -41.42
C SER A 64 -44.69 -19.50 -40.11
N PRO A 65 -45.17 -19.93 -38.93
CA PRO A 65 -44.91 -19.25 -37.66
C PRO A 65 -43.40 -19.22 -37.41
N GLU A 66 -42.84 -18.01 -37.34
CA GLU A 66 -41.45 -17.80 -36.97
C GLU A 66 -41.24 -18.41 -35.58
N THR A 67 -40.54 -19.54 -35.56
CA THR A 67 -39.76 -19.95 -34.41
C THR A 67 -38.85 -18.79 -34.07
N ALA A 68 -39.12 -18.12 -32.95
CA ALA A 68 -38.27 -17.05 -32.45
C ALA A 68 -36.83 -17.57 -32.39
N THR A 69 -35.97 -17.01 -33.23
CA THR A 69 -34.53 -17.22 -33.15
C THR A 69 -34.08 -16.91 -31.72
N PRO A 70 -33.27 -17.76 -31.07
CA PRO A 70 -32.74 -17.45 -29.75
C PRO A 70 -32.04 -16.10 -29.80
N ALA A 71 -32.38 -15.21 -28.87
CA ALA A 71 -31.72 -13.93 -28.75
C ALA A 71 -30.22 -14.17 -28.55
N SER A 72 -29.38 -13.36 -29.19
CA SER A 72 -27.94 -13.41 -28.93
C SER A 72 -27.65 -13.12 -27.44
N PRO A 73 -26.58 -13.68 -26.84
CA PRO A 73 -26.22 -13.40 -25.44
C PRO A 73 -26.12 -11.91 -25.10
N LEU A 74 -25.68 -11.09 -26.07
CA LEU A 74 -25.60 -9.64 -25.97
C LEU A 74 -26.95 -8.93 -25.98
N SER A 75 -27.96 -9.46 -26.69
CA SER A 75 -29.33 -8.93 -26.65
C SER A 75 -30.03 -9.25 -25.34
N GLU A 76 -29.82 -10.46 -24.79
CA GLU A 76 -30.41 -10.85 -23.50
C GLU A 76 -29.87 -10.00 -22.33
N GLN A 77 -28.57 -9.69 -22.33
CA GLN A 77 -27.97 -8.82 -21.30
C GLN A 77 -28.48 -7.37 -21.36
N LYS A 78 -28.74 -6.84 -22.56
CA LYS A 78 -29.33 -5.50 -22.73
C LYS A 78 -30.77 -5.43 -22.22
N GLU A 79 -31.56 -6.47 -22.48
CA GLU A 79 -32.91 -6.59 -21.93
C GLU A 79 -32.89 -6.66 -20.40
N HIS A 80 -31.87 -7.29 -19.82
CA HIS A 80 -31.72 -7.36 -18.37
C HIS A 80 -31.37 -6.02 -17.71
N ILE A 81 -30.46 -5.24 -18.29
CA ILE A 81 -30.18 -3.89 -17.80
C ILE A 81 -31.47 -3.06 -17.80
N THR A 82 -32.23 -3.13 -18.90
CA THR A 82 -33.53 -2.47 -18.99
C THR A 82 -34.46 -2.93 -17.87
N TRP A 83 -34.56 -4.24 -17.64
CA TRP A 83 -35.38 -4.80 -16.56
C TRP A 83 -34.94 -4.33 -15.16
N LEU A 84 -33.64 -4.35 -14.85
CA LEU A 84 -33.11 -3.87 -13.57
C LEU A 84 -33.40 -2.38 -13.36
N LEU A 85 -33.28 -1.58 -14.42
CA LEU A 85 -33.58 -0.16 -14.39
C LEU A 85 -35.09 0.12 -14.24
N GLU A 86 -35.94 -0.70 -14.84
CA GLU A 86 -37.39 -0.64 -14.68
C GLU A 86 -37.83 -1.05 -13.27
N MET A 87 -37.20 -2.10 -12.71
CA MET A 87 -37.55 -2.65 -11.41
C MET A 87 -37.04 -1.81 -10.25
N TYR A 88 -35.76 -1.40 -10.29
CA TYR A 88 -35.08 -0.80 -9.14
C TYR A 88 -34.68 0.66 -9.36
N GLY A 89 -34.69 1.13 -10.60
CA GLY A 89 -34.24 2.47 -10.96
C GLY A 89 -32.73 2.70 -10.81
N GLU A 90 -32.18 3.54 -11.67
CA GLU A 90 -30.79 4.02 -11.54
C GLU A 90 -30.66 5.00 -10.37
N LEU A 91 -29.62 4.84 -9.54
CA LEU A 91 -29.25 5.76 -8.49
C LEU A 91 -28.60 7.02 -9.08
N LYS A 92 -29.41 8.06 -9.31
CA LYS A 92 -28.96 9.34 -9.87
C LYS A 92 -28.43 10.34 -8.82
N SER A 93 -28.78 10.17 -7.54
CA SER A 93 -28.37 11.07 -6.46
C SER A 93 -28.16 10.30 -5.16
N HIS A 94 -26.97 10.43 -4.57
CA HIS A 94 -26.61 9.91 -3.25
C HIS A 94 -25.32 10.60 -2.77
N PRO A 95 -25.13 10.87 -1.45
CA PRO A 95 -23.93 11.55 -0.95
C PRO A 95 -22.60 10.89 -1.32
N ASN A 96 -22.60 9.57 -1.52
CA ASN A 96 -21.41 8.80 -1.90
C ASN A 96 -21.33 8.45 -3.40
N LEU A 97 -22.27 8.92 -4.24
CA LEU A 97 -22.30 8.56 -5.67
C LEU A 97 -21.06 9.06 -6.43
N SER A 98 -20.68 10.33 -6.23
CA SER A 98 -19.46 10.90 -6.83
C SER A 98 -18.20 10.16 -6.38
N LYS A 99 -18.14 9.81 -5.09
CA LYS A 99 -17.04 9.03 -4.51
C LYS A 99 -16.96 7.64 -5.16
N ALA A 100 -18.09 6.97 -5.35
CA ALA A 100 -18.14 5.67 -6.00
C ALA A 100 -17.55 5.71 -7.42
N LYS A 101 -17.87 6.74 -8.20
CA LYS A 101 -17.28 6.96 -9.53
C LYS A 101 -15.77 7.19 -9.45
N THR A 102 -15.29 8.04 -8.53
CA THR A 102 -13.86 8.27 -8.35
C THR A 102 -13.11 7.00 -7.91
N VAL A 103 -13.68 6.23 -6.99
CA VAL A 103 -13.11 4.95 -6.55
C VAL A 103 -13.06 3.98 -7.72
N PHE A 104 -14.15 3.86 -8.47
CA PHE A 104 -14.23 3.02 -9.66
C PHE A 104 -13.16 3.35 -10.69
N GLU A 105 -13.02 4.61 -11.12
CA GLU A 105 -12.02 5.03 -12.11
C GLU A 105 -10.59 4.73 -11.66
N ARG A 106 -10.33 4.87 -10.36
CA ARG A 106 -9.01 4.65 -9.77
C ARG A 106 -8.67 3.17 -9.69
N VAL A 107 -9.64 2.31 -9.33
CA VAL A 107 -9.48 0.85 -9.33
C VAL A 107 -9.37 0.34 -10.77
N LEU A 108 -10.22 0.84 -11.67
CA LEU A 108 -10.16 0.55 -13.10
C LEU A 108 -8.79 0.87 -13.69
N SER A 109 -8.14 1.95 -13.27
CA SER A 109 -6.79 2.30 -13.72
C SER A 109 -5.71 1.29 -13.29
N ALA A 110 -5.95 0.57 -12.19
CA ALA A 110 -5.04 -0.43 -11.65
C ALA A 110 -5.38 -1.87 -12.06
N ALA A 111 -6.63 -2.16 -12.39
CA ALA A 111 -7.11 -3.50 -12.72
C ALA A 111 -6.64 -3.97 -14.09
N ASP A 112 -6.50 -5.29 -14.23
CA ASP A 112 -6.30 -5.92 -15.53
C ASP A 112 -7.53 -5.67 -16.43
N LYS A 113 -7.28 -5.42 -17.71
CA LYS A 113 -8.31 -5.09 -18.69
C LYS A 113 -8.23 -6.01 -19.88
N ARG A 114 -9.37 -6.37 -20.43
CA ARG A 114 -9.48 -6.98 -21.75
C ARG A 114 -9.93 -5.93 -22.75
N ALA A 115 -9.21 -5.80 -23.86
CA ALA A 115 -9.50 -4.79 -24.87
C ALA A 115 -10.93 -4.90 -25.45
N SER A 116 -11.54 -6.08 -25.39
CA SER A 116 -12.91 -6.34 -25.87
C SER A 116 -14.02 -5.96 -24.88
N ARG A 117 -13.71 -5.68 -23.60
CA ARG A 117 -14.70 -5.46 -22.54
C ARG A 117 -14.23 -4.36 -21.59
N LEU A 118 -14.78 -3.16 -21.76
CA LEU A 118 -14.44 -2.02 -20.91
C LEU A 118 -15.39 -1.95 -19.71
N PRO A 119 -14.88 -2.01 -18.47
CA PRO A 119 -15.70 -1.91 -17.29
C PRO A 119 -16.46 -0.58 -17.22
N ASN A 120 -17.75 -0.61 -16.89
CA ASN A 120 -18.55 0.57 -16.57
C ASN A 120 -19.35 0.35 -15.27
N LEU A 121 -19.52 1.39 -14.44
CA LEU A 121 -20.26 1.28 -13.18
C LEU A 121 -21.71 1.74 -13.34
N MET A 122 -22.65 0.91 -12.89
CA MET A 122 -24.06 1.24 -12.70
C MET A 122 -24.45 1.01 -11.24
N ILE A 123 -25.23 1.93 -10.66
CA ILE A 123 -25.73 1.78 -9.28
C ILE A 123 -27.26 1.84 -9.29
N ILE A 124 -27.92 0.91 -8.60
CA ILE A 124 -29.39 0.80 -8.53
C ILE A 124 -29.94 1.11 -7.12
N LYS A 125 -31.16 1.62 -7.00
CA LYS A 125 -31.70 2.19 -5.73
C LYS A 125 -32.32 1.16 -4.78
N GLU A 126 -33.27 0.37 -5.25
CA GLU A 126 -34.30 -0.25 -4.41
C GLU A 126 -34.12 -1.77 -4.19
N ALA A 127 -32.89 -2.24 -4.02
CA ALA A 127 -32.63 -3.65 -3.74
C ALA A 127 -32.69 -3.96 -2.24
N ASP A 128 -33.42 -5.02 -1.87
CA ASP A 128 -33.58 -5.47 -0.47
C ASP A 128 -32.25 -5.87 0.19
N ASP A 129 -31.35 -6.50 -0.57
CA ASP A 129 -30.07 -7.03 -0.09
C ASP A 129 -28.87 -6.33 -0.76
N PRO A 130 -27.72 -6.22 -0.08
CA PRO A 130 -26.51 -5.64 -0.66
C PRO A 130 -25.82 -6.64 -1.61
N TRP A 131 -25.60 -6.23 -2.86
CA TRP A 131 -24.86 -7.04 -3.83
C TRP A 131 -24.12 -6.18 -4.85
N ALA A 132 -23.13 -6.79 -5.47
CA ALA A 132 -22.47 -6.34 -6.68
C ALA A 132 -22.45 -7.52 -7.67
N MET A 133 -22.37 -7.23 -8.96
CA MET A 133 -22.14 -8.26 -9.99
C MET A 133 -21.53 -7.62 -11.24
N CYS A 134 -20.85 -8.41 -12.05
CA CYS A 134 -20.40 -8.01 -13.37
C CYS A 134 -21.15 -8.74 -14.50
N LEU A 135 -21.43 -8.01 -15.58
CA LEU A 135 -22.00 -8.54 -16.81
C LEU A 135 -20.91 -8.81 -17.84
N GLU A 136 -21.13 -9.78 -18.72
CA GLU A 136 -20.16 -10.18 -19.74
C GLU A 136 -19.73 -9.04 -20.66
N HIS A 137 -20.64 -8.14 -21.02
CA HIS A 137 -20.31 -6.98 -21.85
C HIS A 137 -19.58 -5.84 -21.10
N GLY A 138 -19.32 -6.00 -19.80
CA GLY A 138 -18.47 -5.10 -19.00
C GLY A 138 -19.18 -4.19 -17.99
N THR A 139 -20.51 -4.22 -17.87
CA THR A 139 -21.16 -3.40 -16.82
C THR A 139 -21.03 -4.08 -15.46
N ILE A 140 -20.49 -3.35 -14.48
CA ILE A 140 -20.50 -3.70 -13.06
C ILE A 140 -21.69 -3.00 -12.43
N ILE A 141 -22.54 -3.77 -11.78
CA ILE A 141 -23.75 -3.31 -11.11
C ILE A 141 -23.50 -3.35 -9.61
N LEU A 142 -23.90 -2.30 -8.90
CA LEU A 142 -23.80 -2.19 -7.45
C LEU A 142 -25.15 -1.72 -6.89
N THR A 143 -25.62 -2.29 -5.78
CA THR A 143 -26.82 -1.75 -5.13
C THR A 143 -26.49 -0.51 -4.27
N GLN A 144 -27.48 0.35 -4.06
CA GLN A 144 -27.35 1.46 -3.11
C GLN A 144 -26.99 0.94 -1.70
N LYS A 145 -27.60 -0.16 -1.25
CA LYS A 145 -27.31 -0.78 0.05
C LYS A 145 -25.86 -1.28 0.15
N ALA A 146 -25.34 -1.89 -0.92
CA ALA A 146 -23.92 -2.26 -1.01
C ALA A 146 -22.99 -1.03 -0.88
N LEU A 147 -23.34 0.08 -1.56
CA LEU A 147 -22.61 1.33 -1.43
C LEU A 147 -22.66 1.89 0.00
N GLU A 148 -23.81 1.83 0.67
CA GLU A 148 -24.00 2.35 2.03
C GLU A 148 -23.20 1.56 3.08
N ILE A 149 -23.23 0.22 3.00
CA ILE A 149 -22.51 -0.67 3.93
C ILE A 149 -21.00 -0.41 3.92
N CYS A 150 -20.43 -0.07 2.76
CA CYS A 150 -19.02 0.29 2.67
C CYS A 150 -18.64 1.41 3.65
N TYR A 151 -19.52 2.39 3.87
CA TYR A 151 -19.25 3.56 4.71
C TYR A 151 -19.86 3.46 6.11
N GLN A 152 -20.55 2.38 6.44
CA GLN A 152 -21.24 2.23 7.71
C GLN A 152 -20.24 2.14 8.88
N GLY A 153 -20.37 3.03 9.86
CA GLY A 153 -19.59 3.01 11.10
C GLY A 153 -18.09 3.29 10.94
N VAL A 154 -17.64 3.77 9.78
CA VAL A 154 -16.22 3.98 9.47
C VAL A 154 -15.94 5.35 8.88
N ASN A 155 -14.66 5.76 8.91
CA ASN A 155 -14.24 6.99 8.24
C ASN A 155 -14.25 6.82 6.70
N GLN A 156 -14.22 7.94 5.99
CA GLN A 156 -14.27 7.95 4.53
C GLN A 156 -13.17 7.10 3.88
N ALA A 157 -11.92 7.20 4.34
CA ALA A 157 -10.81 6.44 3.76
C ALA A 157 -11.01 4.91 3.86
N THR A 158 -11.62 4.44 4.95
CA THR A 158 -11.96 3.03 5.13
C THR A 158 -13.12 2.63 4.23
N GLY A 159 -14.13 3.49 4.08
CA GLY A 159 -15.26 3.22 3.19
C GLY A 159 -14.88 3.22 1.71
N ASP A 160 -14.02 4.16 1.29
CA ASP A 160 -13.47 4.17 -0.07
C ASP A 160 -12.68 2.89 -0.36
N ALA A 161 -11.94 2.36 0.63
CA ALA A 161 -11.17 1.12 0.50
C ALA A 161 -12.05 -0.14 0.44
N ARG A 162 -13.14 -0.19 1.22
CA ARG A 162 -14.16 -1.25 1.14
C ARG A 162 -14.84 -1.28 -0.23
N LEU A 163 -15.24 -0.11 -0.72
CA LEU A 163 -15.83 0.00 -2.04
C LEU A 163 -14.83 -0.37 -3.14
N ALA A 164 -13.57 0.03 -3.00
CA ALA A 164 -12.52 -0.32 -3.95
C ALA A 164 -12.29 -1.82 -4.04
N PHE A 165 -12.38 -2.53 -2.92
CA PHE A 165 -12.26 -3.99 -2.88
C PHE A 165 -13.41 -4.66 -3.64
N ILE A 166 -14.66 -4.29 -3.37
CA ILE A 166 -15.83 -4.84 -4.06
C ILE A 166 -15.73 -4.60 -5.57
N LEU A 167 -15.49 -3.35 -5.98
CA LEU A 167 -15.36 -3.03 -7.41
C LEU A 167 -14.17 -3.74 -8.06
N GLY A 168 -13.07 -3.94 -7.32
CA GLY A 168 -11.92 -4.70 -7.79
C GLY A 168 -12.24 -6.19 -7.96
N HIS A 169 -13.02 -6.77 -7.05
CA HIS A 169 -13.48 -8.15 -7.11
C HIS A 169 -14.33 -8.39 -8.37
N GLU A 170 -15.30 -7.51 -8.65
CA GLU A 170 -16.09 -7.56 -9.90
C GLU A 170 -15.25 -7.41 -11.16
N MET A 171 -14.25 -6.53 -11.13
CA MET A 171 -13.30 -6.38 -12.24
C MET A 171 -12.43 -7.63 -12.43
N ALA A 172 -12.15 -8.38 -11.36
CA ALA A 172 -11.39 -9.63 -11.44
C ALA A 172 -12.18 -10.70 -12.19
N HIS A 173 -13.46 -10.90 -11.85
CA HIS A 173 -14.36 -11.78 -12.60
C HIS A 173 -14.38 -11.42 -14.09
N LEU A 174 -14.57 -10.13 -14.41
CA LEU A 174 -14.58 -9.65 -15.79
C LEU A 174 -13.25 -9.87 -16.53
N ALA A 175 -12.11 -9.68 -15.86
CA ALA A 175 -10.79 -9.92 -16.43
C ALA A 175 -10.48 -11.42 -16.65
N LYS A 176 -11.14 -12.32 -15.90
CA LYS A 176 -10.90 -13.77 -15.94
C LYS A 176 -11.95 -14.56 -16.74
N ASP A 177 -12.91 -13.90 -17.37
CA ASP A 177 -14.08 -14.51 -18.04
C ASP A 177 -14.97 -15.33 -17.09
N ASP A 178 -15.08 -14.92 -15.84
CA ASP A 178 -15.85 -15.66 -14.85
C ASP A 178 -17.21 -14.99 -14.62
N PHE A 179 -18.24 -15.49 -15.31
CA PHE A 179 -19.60 -14.91 -15.30
C PHE A 179 -20.62 -15.83 -14.62
N TRP A 180 -20.14 -16.72 -13.75
CA TRP A 180 -21.00 -17.71 -13.10
C TRP A 180 -22.14 -17.04 -12.32
N GLU A 181 -21.85 -16.01 -11.52
CA GLU A 181 -22.86 -15.29 -10.72
C GLU A 181 -23.98 -14.71 -11.58
N TRP A 182 -23.62 -14.11 -12.71
CA TRP A 182 -24.57 -13.59 -13.70
C TRP A 182 -25.45 -14.70 -14.29
N MET A 183 -24.83 -15.80 -14.73
CA MET A 183 -25.53 -16.92 -15.35
C MET A 183 -26.46 -17.63 -14.36
N ALA A 184 -26.07 -17.70 -13.08
CA ALA A 184 -26.89 -18.24 -12.02
C ALA A 184 -28.10 -17.34 -11.71
N PHE A 185 -27.87 -16.03 -11.65
CA PHE A 185 -28.93 -15.05 -11.42
C PHE A 185 -29.99 -15.05 -12.54
N GLU A 186 -29.55 -15.08 -13.80
CA GLU A 186 -30.47 -15.21 -14.95
C GLU A 186 -31.27 -16.52 -14.90
N THR A 187 -30.67 -17.60 -14.45
CA THR A 187 -31.35 -18.90 -14.35
C THR A 187 -32.45 -18.87 -13.29
N VAL A 188 -32.15 -18.34 -12.10
CA VAL A 188 -33.15 -18.15 -11.04
C VAL A 188 -34.23 -17.17 -11.49
N ARG A 189 -33.88 -16.11 -12.24
CA ARG A 189 -34.88 -15.17 -12.77
C ARG A 189 -35.83 -15.81 -13.77
N LYS A 190 -35.29 -16.55 -14.75
CA LYS A 190 -36.08 -17.15 -15.84
C LYS A 190 -36.91 -18.35 -15.37
N PHE A 191 -36.40 -19.13 -14.40
CA PHE A 191 -36.98 -20.42 -14.01
C PHE A 191 -37.34 -20.53 -12.54
N GLY A 192 -37.20 -19.47 -11.72
CA GLY A 192 -37.31 -19.50 -10.26
C GLY A 192 -38.61 -20.06 -9.67
N SER A 193 -39.68 -20.18 -10.46
CA SER A 193 -40.93 -20.85 -10.07
C SER A 193 -40.90 -22.38 -10.25
N ASP A 194 -39.92 -22.92 -10.97
CA ASP A 194 -39.65 -24.33 -11.19
C ASP A 194 -38.24 -24.66 -10.67
N GLU A 195 -38.19 -25.02 -9.40
CA GLU A 195 -36.97 -25.35 -8.67
C GLU A 195 -36.15 -26.46 -9.37
N ARG A 196 -36.82 -27.40 -10.04
CA ARG A 196 -36.16 -28.48 -10.76
C ARG A 196 -35.52 -27.98 -12.06
N ALA A 197 -36.19 -27.08 -12.77
CA ALA A 197 -35.63 -26.44 -13.97
C ALA A 197 -34.43 -25.54 -13.62
N VAL A 198 -34.51 -24.77 -12.53
CA VAL A 198 -33.39 -23.96 -12.03
C VAL A 198 -32.18 -24.85 -11.74
N GLN A 199 -32.37 -25.94 -10.99
CA GLN A 199 -31.30 -26.86 -10.64
C GLN A 199 -30.67 -27.54 -11.87
N GLU A 200 -31.49 -27.96 -12.84
CA GLU A 200 -30.99 -28.62 -14.05
C GLU A 200 -30.26 -27.64 -14.98
N ILE A 201 -30.70 -26.37 -15.05
CA ILE A 201 -30.06 -25.36 -15.89
C ILE A 201 -28.77 -24.85 -15.26
N LEU A 202 -28.75 -24.59 -13.94
CA LEU A 202 -27.51 -24.33 -13.21
C LEU A 202 -26.51 -25.49 -13.41
N ARG A 203 -26.98 -26.73 -13.41
CA ARG A 203 -26.14 -27.91 -13.73
C ARG A 203 -25.57 -27.87 -15.15
N CYS A 204 -26.33 -27.43 -16.13
CA CYS A 204 -25.87 -27.34 -17.53
C CYS A 204 -24.88 -26.19 -17.78
N LEU A 205 -25.06 -25.06 -17.07
CA LEU A 205 -24.27 -23.85 -17.24
C LEU A 205 -22.83 -23.96 -16.71
N ALA A 206 -22.58 -24.96 -15.88
CA ALA A 206 -21.26 -25.21 -15.33
C ALA A 206 -20.30 -25.79 -16.41
N GLY A 207 -20.80 -26.31 -17.55
CA GLY A 207 -19.95 -26.79 -18.65
C GLY A 207 -19.50 -28.25 -18.55
N PRO A 208 -18.81 -28.79 -19.59
CA PRO A 208 -18.51 -30.22 -19.70
C PRO A 208 -17.39 -30.62 -18.73
N GLY A 209 -17.79 -31.26 -17.63
CA GLY A 209 -16.93 -31.55 -16.47
C GLY A 209 -17.54 -31.03 -15.16
N GLU A 210 -18.44 -30.06 -15.26
CA GLU A 210 -19.16 -29.47 -14.13
C GLU A 210 -20.67 -29.82 -14.11
N GLY A 211 -21.09 -30.79 -14.94
CA GLY A 211 -22.49 -31.21 -15.11
C GLY A 211 -23.11 -32.05 -13.98
N LYS A 212 -22.48 -32.12 -12.81
CA LYS A 212 -23.08 -32.66 -11.58
C LYS A 212 -22.70 -31.72 -10.44
N ASP A 213 -23.68 -31.29 -9.63
CA ASP A 213 -23.41 -30.67 -8.33
C ASP A 213 -22.64 -31.66 -7.45
N THR A 214 -21.32 -31.60 -7.57
CA THR A 214 -20.36 -32.47 -6.91
C THR A 214 -19.54 -31.61 -5.97
N ALA A 215 -18.90 -32.23 -4.97
CA ALA A 215 -17.96 -31.50 -4.13
C ALA A 215 -16.87 -30.79 -4.97
N TYR A 216 -16.48 -31.39 -6.10
CA TYR A 216 -15.47 -30.87 -7.02
C TYR A 216 -15.88 -29.57 -7.72
N THR A 217 -17.11 -29.48 -8.24
CA THR A 217 -17.60 -28.26 -8.90
C THR A 217 -17.78 -27.09 -7.93
N ARG A 218 -18.20 -27.40 -6.70
CA ARG A 218 -18.30 -26.39 -5.62
C ARG A 218 -16.93 -25.87 -5.21
N GLU A 219 -15.92 -26.75 -5.19
CA GLU A 219 -14.54 -26.36 -4.90
C GLU A 219 -13.94 -25.45 -6.00
N ILE A 220 -14.24 -25.70 -7.27
CA ILE A 220 -13.85 -24.81 -8.38
C ILE A 220 -14.45 -23.40 -8.19
N ARG A 221 -15.75 -23.31 -7.84
CA ARG A 221 -16.42 -22.02 -7.60
C ARG A 221 -15.80 -21.27 -6.41
N LYS A 222 -15.58 -21.96 -5.29
CA LYS A 222 -14.89 -21.38 -4.13
C LYS A 222 -13.51 -20.85 -4.49
N ASN A 223 -12.74 -21.59 -5.28
CA ASN A 223 -11.42 -21.15 -5.74
C ASN A 223 -11.48 -19.91 -6.62
N LYS A 224 -12.50 -19.79 -7.49
CA LYS A 224 -12.73 -18.60 -8.31
C LYS A 224 -13.09 -17.37 -7.46
N GLU A 225 -13.96 -17.52 -6.46
CA GLU A 225 -14.31 -16.47 -5.50
C GLU A 225 -13.10 -15.99 -4.69
N LEU A 226 -12.31 -16.93 -4.17
CA LEU A 226 -11.07 -16.61 -3.46
C LEU A 226 -10.05 -15.93 -4.41
N GLN A 227 -9.98 -16.35 -5.67
CA GLN A 227 -9.15 -15.69 -6.67
C GLN A 227 -9.65 -14.27 -6.96
N ALA A 228 -10.96 -14.06 -7.09
CA ALA A 228 -11.53 -12.73 -7.26
C ALA A 228 -11.29 -11.84 -6.03
N ASP A 229 -11.32 -12.39 -4.81
CA ASP A 229 -10.90 -11.70 -3.59
C ASP A 229 -9.43 -11.27 -3.63
N GLU A 230 -8.53 -12.18 -4.03
CA GLU A 230 -7.11 -11.90 -4.19
C GLU A 230 -6.90 -10.70 -5.11
N TYR A 231 -7.49 -10.76 -6.30
CA TYR A 231 -7.39 -9.71 -7.31
C TYR A 231 -8.11 -8.43 -6.88
N GLY A 232 -9.25 -8.52 -6.20
CA GLY A 232 -9.97 -7.36 -5.67
C GLY A 232 -9.13 -6.61 -4.63
N LEU A 233 -8.49 -7.35 -3.71
CA LEU A 233 -7.57 -6.77 -2.74
C LEU A 233 -6.30 -6.21 -3.42
N LEU A 234 -5.78 -6.91 -4.43
CA LEU A 234 -4.64 -6.48 -5.23
C LEU A 234 -4.93 -5.17 -5.96
N TYR A 235 -6.02 -5.09 -6.73
CA TYR A 235 -6.40 -3.90 -7.50
C TYR A 235 -6.69 -2.71 -6.57
N ALA A 236 -7.42 -2.91 -5.47
CA ALA A 236 -7.64 -1.86 -4.48
C ALA A 236 -6.30 -1.37 -3.88
N SER A 237 -5.38 -2.27 -3.55
CA SER A 237 -4.06 -1.93 -3.01
C SER A 237 -3.19 -1.20 -4.03
N MET A 238 -3.17 -1.66 -5.28
CA MET A 238 -2.46 -1.01 -6.39
C MET A 238 -3.07 0.33 -6.76
N ALA A 239 -4.38 0.52 -6.59
CA ALA A 239 -5.05 1.83 -6.68
C ALA A 239 -4.67 2.73 -5.50
N GLY A 240 -4.13 2.19 -4.41
CA GLY A 240 -3.64 2.94 -3.27
C GLY A 240 -4.65 3.05 -2.13
N TYR A 241 -5.60 2.13 -2.03
CA TYR A 241 -6.45 1.94 -0.86
C TYR A 241 -5.74 1.09 0.22
N ASP A 242 -6.26 1.06 1.44
CA ASP A 242 -5.67 0.29 2.55
C ASP A 242 -6.33 -1.10 2.63
N PRO A 243 -5.60 -2.20 2.36
CA PRO A 243 -6.15 -3.55 2.44
C PRO A 243 -6.64 -3.92 3.86
N LYS A 244 -6.14 -3.25 4.90
CA LYS A 244 -6.60 -3.44 6.29
C LYS A 244 -8.00 -2.89 6.56
N ALA A 245 -8.65 -2.28 5.57
CA ALA A 245 -10.06 -1.94 5.61
C ALA A 245 -10.97 -3.17 5.47
N ILE A 246 -10.46 -4.23 4.83
CA ILE A 246 -11.20 -5.47 4.54
C ILE A 246 -10.94 -6.47 5.66
N VAL A 247 -9.66 -6.81 5.90
CA VAL A 247 -9.27 -7.78 6.93
C VAL A 247 -8.01 -7.33 7.67
N ASP A 248 -7.92 -7.65 8.96
CA ASP A 248 -6.70 -7.44 9.72
C ASP A 248 -6.46 -8.54 10.78
N THR A 249 -5.24 -8.57 11.31
CA THR A 249 -4.85 -9.54 12.36
C THR A 249 -5.42 -9.21 13.75
N LYS A 250 -6.32 -8.23 13.86
CA LYS A 250 -6.98 -7.84 15.12
C LYS A 250 -8.45 -8.28 15.14
N GLY A 251 -8.88 -9.04 14.14
CA GLY A 251 -10.24 -9.56 14.05
C GLY A 251 -11.18 -8.70 13.20
N LYS A 252 -10.69 -7.69 12.47
CA LYS A 252 -11.53 -7.04 11.47
C LYS A 252 -11.84 -8.03 10.34
N ASN A 253 -13.12 -8.17 10.03
CA ASN A 253 -13.60 -8.99 8.93
C ASN A 253 -14.80 -8.30 8.23
N PHE A 254 -14.51 -7.60 7.13
CA PHE A 254 -15.55 -6.93 6.35
C PHE A 254 -16.54 -7.90 5.70
N PHE A 255 -16.13 -9.13 5.38
CA PHE A 255 -17.04 -10.16 4.86
C PHE A 255 -18.13 -10.49 5.90
N GLN A 256 -17.77 -10.58 7.17
CA GLN A 256 -18.74 -10.82 8.24
C GLN A 256 -19.68 -9.63 8.41
N GLU A 257 -19.14 -8.40 8.36
CA GLU A 257 -19.96 -7.18 8.39
C GLU A 257 -20.98 -7.15 7.24
N TRP A 258 -20.59 -7.60 6.05
CA TRP A 258 -21.44 -7.68 4.87
C TRP A 258 -22.55 -8.73 5.02
N VAL A 259 -22.20 -9.96 5.38
CA VAL A 259 -23.16 -11.07 5.53
C VAL A 259 -24.20 -10.76 6.60
N ASN A 260 -23.83 -10.05 7.68
CA ASN A 260 -24.77 -9.64 8.72
C ASN A 260 -25.89 -8.69 8.25
N GLN A 261 -25.76 -8.09 7.06
CA GLN A 261 -26.75 -7.15 6.49
C GLN A 261 -27.74 -7.80 5.51
N ILE A 262 -27.56 -9.10 5.27
CA ILE A 262 -28.37 -9.90 4.35
C ILE A 262 -29.65 -10.37 5.07
N THR A 263 -30.81 -10.07 4.51
CA THR A 263 -32.13 -10.27 5.15
C THR A 263 -33.00 -11.36 4.52
N GLY A 264 -32.56 -11.94 3.39
CA GLY A 264 -33.04 -13.26 2.93
C GLY A 264 -34.28 -13.27 2.02
N LYS A 265 -34.49 -12.25 1.17
CA LYS A 265 -35.54 -12.33 0.12
C LYS A 265 -35.00 -12.65 -1.28
N VAL A 266 -33.78 -12.23 -1.59
CA VAL A 266 -33.07 -12.54 -2.85
C VAL A 266 -31.66 -13.07 -2.56
N ALA A 267 -31.25 -13.05 -1.30
CA ALA A 267 -29.92 -13.46 -0.93
C ALA A 267 -29.72 -14.97 -1.04
N TYR A 268 -28.89 -15.31 -2.02
CA TYR A 268 -28.08 -16.52 -2.10
C TYR A 268 -27.66 -16.99 -0.70
N THR A 269 -28.40 -17.93 -0.12
CA THR A 269 -27.87 -18.84 0.89
C THR A 269 -27.04 -19.89 0.15
N ASP A 270 -25.92 -19.45 -0.43
CA ASP A 270 -25.12 -20.33 -1.25
C ASP A 270 -24.15 -21.12 -0.39
N LYS A 271 -24.31 -22.44 -0.38
CA LYS A 271 -23.31 -23.35 0.20
C LYS A 271 -22.02 -23.36 -0.64
N ASP A 272 -22.03 -22.71 -1.80
CA ASP A 272 -20.95 -22.70 -2.79
C ASP A 272 -20.04 -21.47 -2.68
N HIS A 273 -20.42 -20.44 -1.90
CA HIS A 273 -19.51 -19.34 -1.58
C HIS A 273 -18.60 -19.70 -0.38
N PRO A 274 -17.34 -19.23 -0.35
CA PRO A 274 -16.48 -19.40 0.81
C PRO A 274 -17.01 -18.59 2.02
N GLU A 275 -16.88 -19.16 3.22
CA GLU A 275 -17.35 -18.51 4.45
C GLU A 275 -16.55 -17.22 4.74
N PRO A 276 -17.12 -16.23 5.45
CA PRO A 276 -16.41 -14.99 5.79
C PRO A 276 -15.04 -15.19 6.46
N GLU A 277 -14.92 -16.18 7.34
CA GLU A 277 -13.66 -16.54 8.01
C GLU A 277 -12.64 -17.13 7.03
N GLU A 278 -13.09 -17.95 6.08
CA GLU A 278 -12.27 -18.58 5.05
C GLU A 278 -11.68 -17.52 4.10
N ARG A 279 -12.53 -16.63 3.58
CA ARG A 279 -12.11 -15.48 2.75
C ARG A 279 -11.12 -14.59 3.49
N ALA A 280 -11.38 -14.32 4.78
CA ALA A 280 -10.50 -13.49 5.58
C ALA A 280 -9.14 -14.14 5.85
N ALA A 281 -9.11 -15.43 6.20
CA ALA A 281 -7.88 -16.18 6.39
C ALA A 281 -7.06 -16.26 5.10
N PHE A 282 -7.72 -16.50 3.96
CA PHE A 282 -7.10 -16.51 2.64
C PHE A 282 -6.45 -15.16 2.31
N LEU A 283 -7.18 -14.05 2.45
CA LEU A 283 -6.63 -12.71 2.19
C LEU A 283 -5.47 -12.35 3.13
N LEU A 284 -5.53 -12.74 4.41
CA LEU A 284 -4.41 -12.54 5.34
C LEU A 284 -3.16 -13.35 4.93
N SER A 285 -3.35 -14.56 4.41
CA SER A 285 -2.27 -15.38 3.85
C SER A 285 -1.66 -14.74 2.61
N TYR A 286 -2.50 -14.27 1.69
CA TYR A 286 -2.07 -13.53 0.50
C TYR A 286 -1.29 -12.26 0.86
N MET A 287 -1.82 -11.42 1.76
CA MET A 287 -1.12 -10.22 2.26
C MET A 287 0.24 -10.55 2.86
N LYS A 288 0.33 -11.67 3.61
CA LYS A 288 1.59 -12.16 4.17
C LYS A 288 2.55 -12.58 3.07
N SER A 289 2.08 -13.28 2.03
CA SER A 289 2.88 -13.66 0.87
C SER A 289 3.47 -12.43 0.17
N VAL A 290 2.65 -11.44 -0.19
CA VAL A 290 3.15 -10.21 -0.83
C VAL A 290 4.12 -9.46 0.07
N ASN A 291 3.84 -9.41 1.38
CA ASN A 291 4.76 -8.78 2.33
C ASN A 291 6.11 -9.53 2.45
N ASN A 292 6.14 -10.84 2.30
CA ASN A 292 7.39 -11.60 2.28
C ASN A 292 8.20 -11.27 1.02
N ASP A 293 7.52 -11.15 -0.12
CA ASP A 293 8.14 -10.88 -1.42
C ASP A 293 8.51 -9.39 -1.63
N LEU A 294 8.07 -8.48 -0.75
CA LEU A 294 8.50 -7.07 -0.75
C LEU A 294 10.01 -6.89 -0.78
N ILE A 295 10.75 -7.86 -0.23
CA ILE A 295 12.20 -7.81 -0.24
C ILE A 295 12.77 -7.89 -1.66
N LEU A 296 12.09 -8.57 -2.59
CA LEU A 296 12.48 -8.62 -3.99
C LEU A 296 12.42 -7.23 -4.64
N PHE A 297 11.39 -6.44 -4.31
CA PHE A 297 11.32 -5.04 -4.75
C PHE A 297 12.46 -4.21 -4.18
N ASP A 298 12.70 -4.31 -2.86
CA ASP A 298 13.75 -3.55 -2.18
C ASP A 298 15.15 -3.91 -2.73
N ILE A 299 15.44 -5.19 -2.98
CA ILE A 299 16.68 -5.67 -3.61
C ILE A 299 16.78 -5.15 -5.05
N GLY A 300 15.70 -5.27 -5.84
CA GLY A 300 15.70 -4.82 -7.23
C GLY A 300 15.97 -3.32 -7.38
N VAL A 301 15.34 -2.48 -6.55
CA VAL A 301 15.61 -1.04 -6.46
C VAL A 301 17.07 -0.79 -6.06
N ARG A 302 17.61 -1.54 -5.10
CA ARG A 302 18.99 -1.38 -4.66
C ARG A 302 19.97 -1.72 -5.79
N LEU A 303 19.80 -2.87 -6.44
CA LEU A 303 20.64 -3.31 -7.54
C LEU A 303 20.61 -2.31 -8.70
N TYR A 304 19.46 -1.70 -9.02
CA TYR A 304 19.37 -0.64 -10.00
C TYR A 304 20.27 0.56 -9.63
N GLN A 305 20.21 1.02 -8.37
CA GLN A 305 21.03 2.14 -7.89
C GLN A 305 22.52 1.82 -8.01
N LEU A 306 22.90 0.57 -7.79
CA LEU A 306 24.28 0.10 -7.97
C LEU A 306 24.68 -0.11 -9.43
N GLY A 307 23.74 -0.02 -10.38
CA GLY A 307 23.96 -0.24 -11.81
C GLY A 307 23.97 -1.70 -12.25
N MET A 308 23.57 -2.61 -11.36
CA MET A 308 23.45 -4.04 -11.61
C MET A 308 22.10 -4.31 -12.29
N TYR A 309 21.96 -3.82 -13.52
CA TYR A 309 20.67 -3.73 -14.20
C TYR A 309 20.04 -5.08 -14.53
N HIS A 310 20.84 -6.09 -14.89
CA HIS A 310 20.32 -7.42 -15.19
C HIS A 310 19.73 -8.11 -13.96
N ASP A 311 20.39 -8.02 -12.81
CA ASP A 311 19.86 -8.60 -11.57
C ASP A 311 18.70 -7.78 -11.04
N ALA A 312 18.79 -6.45 -11.08
CA ALA A 312 17.66 -5.57 -10.76
C ALA A 312 16.39 -5.96 -11.52
N LEU A 313 16.52 -6.28 -12.82
CA LEU A 313 15.42 -6.73 -13.66
C LEU A 313 14.82 -8.04 -13.16
N ARG A 314 15.65 -9.06 -12.88
CA ARG A 314 15.20 -10.37 -12.39
C ARG A 314 14.37 -10.25 -11.11
N PHE A 315 14.85 -9.45 -10.15
CA PHE A 315 14.16 -9.25 -8.88
C PHE A 315 12.85 -8.48 -9.04
N LEU A 316 12.83 -7.43 -9.87
CA LEU A 316 11.61 -6.65 -10.11
C LEU A 316 10.58 -7.42 -10.95
N GLU A 317 10.99 -8.23 -11.92
CA GLU A 317 10.08 -9.13 -12.68
C GLU A 317 9.48 -10.22 -11.78
N ALA A 318 10.29 -10.78 -10.87
CA ALA A 318 9.79 -11.74 -9.88
C ALA A 318 8.74 -11.09 -8.96
N PHE A 319 8.99 -9.87 -8.49
CA PHE A 319 8.02 -9.12 -7.69
C PHE A 319 6.79 -8.70 -8.50
N GLN A 320 6.96 -8.33 -9.78
CA GLN A 320 5.88 -7.97 -10.70
C GLN A 320 4.83 -9.07 -10.82
N LYS A 321 5.26 -10.35 -10.90
CA LYS A 321 4.36 -11.51 -10.94
C LYS A 321 3.43 -11.61 -9.73
N LYS A 322 3.82 -11.01 -8.59
CA LYS A 322 3.06 -11.01 -7.33
C LYS A 322 2.29 -9.71 -7.11
N PHE A 323 2.88 -8.58 -7.45
CA PHE A 323 2.29 -7.25 -7.27
C PHE A 323 2.67 -6.32 -8.42
N PRO A 324 1.95 -6.38 -9.56
CA PRO A 324 2.26 -5.63 -10.78
C PRO A 324 1.84 -4.16 -10.68
N CYS A 325 2.49 -3.39 -9.81
CA CYS A 325 2.13 -1.99 -9.61
C CYS A 325 2.96 -1.02 -10.46
N ARG A 326 2.44 0.20 -10.63
CA ARG A 326 3.06 1.26 -11.44
C ARG A 326 4.53 1.52 -11.12
N GLU A 327 4.92 1.43 -9.84
CA GLU A 327 6.29 1.65 -9.40
C GLU A 327 7.24 0.55 -9.92
N VAL A 328 6.76 -0.70 -10.00
CA VAL A 328 7.50 -1.83 -10.56
C VAL A 328 7.69 -1.65 -12.07
N PHE A 329 6.60 -1.33 -12.79
CA PHE A 329 6.67 -1.09 -14.23
C PHE A 329 7.57 0.09 -14.59
N ASN A 330 7.49 1.20 -13.83
CA ASN A 330 8.37 2.36 -14.01
C ASN A 330 9.84 1.95 -13.86
N ASN A 331 10.17 1.23 -12.78
CA ASN A 331 11.54 0.81 -12.50
C ASN A 331 12.07 -0.20 -13.54
N ILE A 332 11.25 -1.15 -14.00
CA ILE A 332 11.60 -2.08 -15.09
C ILE A 332 11.86 -1.32 -16.40
N GLY A 333 10.96 -0.39 -16.77
CA GLY A 333 11.16 0.46 -17.95
C GLY A 333 12.44 1.27 -17.86
N LEU A 334 12.75 1.80 -16.67
CA LEU A 334 13.98 2.53 -16.40
C LEU A 334 15.23 1.65 -16.51
N ILE A 335 15.17 0.38 -16.07
CA ILE A 335 16.24 -0.59 -16.28
C ILE A 335 16.53 -0.79 -17.78
N HIS A 336 15.50 -1.06 -18.57
CA HIS A 336 15.66 -1.23 -20.02
C HIS A 336 16.21 0.02 -20.69
N TYR A 337 15.76 1.22 -20.25
CA TYR A 337 16.31 2.49 -20.70
C TYR A 337 17.82 2.58 -20.42
N GLN A 338 18.27 2.28 -19.19
CA GLN A 338 19.70 2.34 -18.85
C GLN A 338 20.54 1.32 -19.64
N MET A 339 20.01 0.11 -19.83
CA MET A 339 20.66 -0.91 -20.67
C MET A 339 20.77 -0.46 -22.13
N ALA A 340 19.73 0.19 -22.67
CA ALA A 340 19.74 0.74 -24.03
C ALA A 340 20.77 1.88 -24.19
N ILE A 341 20.87 2.79 -23.21
CA ILE A 341 21.90 3.85 -23.22
C ILE A 341 23.31 3.24 -23.15
N LYS A 342 23.53 2.20 -22.31
CA LYS A 342 24.81 1.48 -22.25
C LYS A 342 25.14 0.74 -23.55
N ALA A 343 24.14 0.21 -24.24
CA ALA A 343 24.34 -0.42 -25.55
C ALA A 343 24.68 0.64 -26.61
N LEU A 344 23.95 1.76 -26.65
CA LEU A 344 24.19 2.88 -27.56
C LEU A 344 25.61 3.44 -27.40
N SER A 345 26.09 3.60 -26.17
CA SER A 345 27.42 4.20 -25.93
C SER A 345 28.60 3.36 -26.46
N LYS A 346 28.39 2.07 -26.75
CA LYS A 346 29.40 1.20 -27.36
C LYS A 346 29.65 1.50 -28.83
N PHE A 347 28.67 2.04 -29.55
CA PHE A 347 28.78 2.30 -31.00
C PHE A 347 28.50 3.76 -31.40
N ASP A 348 27.86 4.54 -30.54
CA ASP A 348 27.59 5.97 -30.74
C ASP A 348 27.60 6.69 -29.38
N ARG A 349 28.82 6.91 -28.85
CA ARG A 349 29.04 7.52 -27.54
C ARG A 349 28.57 8.97 -27.47
N GLU A 350 28.74 9.72 -28.56
CA GLU A 350 28.31 11.11 -28.65
C GLU A 350 26.79 11.20 -28.50
N LYS A 351 26.03 10.39 -29.25
CA LYS A 351 24.58 10.36 -29.14
C LYS A 351 24.08 9.87 -27.78
N ALA A 352 24.75 8.88 -27.19
CA ALA A 352 24.37 8.34 -25.88
C ALA A 352 24.44 9.38 -24.76
N TYR A 353 25.39 10.32 -24.83
CA TYR A 353 25.66 11.29 -23.78
C TYR A 353 25.50 12.75 -24.22
N GLN A 354 24.89 12.98 -25.39
CA GLN A 354 24.62 14.30 -25.95
C GLN A 354 23.79 15.17 -25.00
N TYR A 355 22.78 14.56 -24.36
CA TYR A 355 21.88 15.24 -23.42
C TYR A 355 21.73 14.42 -22.14
N LYS A 356 21.83 15.10 -21.00
CA LYS A 356 21.55 14.52 -19.68
C LYS A 356 20.05 14.60 -19.39
N LEU A 357 19.32 13.54 -19.75
CA LEU A 357 17.87 13.46 -19.55
C LEU A 357 17.52 13.02 -18.12
N SER A 358 16.55 13.68 -17.51
CA SER A 358 16.07 13.34 -16.17
C SER A 358 15.30 12.03 -16.18
N THR A 359 15.60 11.15 -15.23
CA THR A 359 14.86 9.91 -14.98
C THR A 359 14.57 9.78 -13.48
N LEU A 360 13.43 9.16 -13.13
CA LEU A 360 12.96 9.04 -11.76
C LEU A 360 12.76 7.57 -11.38
N LEU A 361 13.46 7.14 -10.34
CA LEU A 361 13.33 5.82 -9.75
C LEU A 361 12.34 5.86 -8.59
N ASP A 362 11.34 4.97 -8.59
CA ASP A 362 10.43 4.80 -7.46
C ASP A 362 11.06 3.87 -6.42
N THR A 363 11.46 4.42 -5.26
CA THR A 363 12.06 3.63 -4.17
C THR A 363 11.02 3.08 -3.19
N GLU A 364 9.75 3.40 -3.40
CA GLU A 364 8.63 3.03 -2.55
C GLU A 364 7.60 2.27 -3.39
N THR A 365 6.87 1.34 -2.77
CA THR A 365 5.79 0.60 -3.44
C THR A 365 4.55 0.60 -2.57
N ARG A 366 3.37 0.66 -3.21
CA ARG A 366 2.07 0.55 -2.52
C ARG A 366 1.93 -0.77 -1.76
N ALA A 367 2.65 -1.82 -2.15
CA ALA A 367 2.71 -3.08 -1.42
C ALA A 367 3.25 -2.94 0.01
N LYS A 368 3.99 -1.87 0.35
CA LYS A 368 4.43 -1.60 1.73
C LYS A 368 3.26 -1.47 2.71
N LYS A 369 2.03 -1.26 2.24
CA LYS A 369 0.81 -1.28 3.06
C LYS A 369 0.49 -2.65 3.64
N PHE A 370 0.89 -3.74 2.96
CA PHE A 370 0.78 -5.11 3.49
C PHE A 370 1.75 -5.35 4.65
N ARG A 371 2.79 -4.52 4.78
CA ARG A 371 3.66 -4.54 5.95
C ARG A 371 2.85 -4.26 7.20
N LYS A 372 3.05 -5.07 8.24
CA LYS A 372 2.58 -4.73 9.58
C LYS A 372 3.18 -3.37 9.94
N THR A 373 2.36 -2.48 10.50
CA THR A 373 2.88 -1.27 11.14
C THR A 373 3.99 -1.72 12.08
N ARG A 374 5.22 -1.22 11.89
CA ARG A 374 6.34 -1.56 12.77
C ARG A 374 5.86 -1.36 14.20
N ASP A 375 6.10 -2.37 15.04
CA ASP A 375 5.60 -2.44 16.42
C ASP A 375 5.90 -1.15 17.22
N SER A 376 6.97 -0.43 16.83
CA SER A 376 7.37 0.88 17.37
C SER A 376 6.34 2.01 17.19
N GLU A 377 5.69 2.17 16.04
CA GLU A 377 4.73 3.26 15.81
C GLU A 377 3.40 2.99 16.52
N LYS A 378 3.01 1.72 16.55
CA LYS A 378 1.87 1.24 17.35
C LYS A 378 2.15 1.44 18.85
N LYS A 379 3.34 1.05 19.31
CA LYS A 379 3.79 1.23 20.70
C LYS A 379 3.85 2.70 21.08
N PHE A 380 4.42 3.57 20.24
CA PHE A 380 4.39 5.02 20.45
C PHE A 380 2.95 5.54 20.63
N ARG A 381 2.05 5.24 19.69
CA ARG A 381 0.64 5.68 19.79
C ARG A 381 -0.07 5.14 21.03
N GLN A 382 0.27 3.93 21.47
CA GLN A 382 -0.30 3.33 22.66
C GLN A 382 0.24 4.00 23.93
N GLU A 383 1.55 4.15 24.04
CA GLU A 383 2.21 4.70 25.22
C GLU A 383 1.93 6.20 25.38
N ILE A 384 1.95 7.00 24.30
CA ILE A 384 1.61 8.43 24.38
C ILE A 384 0.16 8.65 24.81
N ARG A 385 -0.78 7.78 24.39
CA ARG A 385 -2.18 7.81 24.86
C ARG A 385 -2.32 7.43 26.33
N LYS A 386 -1.54 6.46 26.81
CA LYS A 386 -1.51 6.09 28.24
C LYS A 386 -0.93 7.22 29.08
N ALA A 387 0.17 7.83 28.63
CA ALA A 387 0.81 8.96 29.30
C ALA A 387 -0.17 10.13 29.49
N ILE A 388 -0.82 10.59 28.40
CA ILE A 388 -1.83 11.65 28.44
C ILE A 388 -2.93 11.33 29.45
N ARG A 389 -3.55 10.14 29.37
CA ARG A 389 -4.62 9.76 30.31
C ARG A 389 -4.17 9.73 31.77
N ASN A 390 -2.98 9.21 32.05
CA ASN A 390 -2.46 9.16 33.42
C ASN A 390 -2.15 10.56 33.95
N PHE A 391 -1.61 11.45 33.13
CA PHE A 391 -1.39 12.84 33.53
C PHE A 391 -2.70 13.62 33.70
N GLU A 392 -3.70 13.40 32.83
CA GLU A 392 -5.07 13.93 33.01
C GLU A 392 -5.67 13.45 34.33
N TYR A 393 -5.54 12.16 34.65
CA TYR A 393 -5.98 11.64 35.95
C TYR A 393 -5.23 12.25 37.13
N ALA A 394 -3.92 12.47 37.02
CA ALA A 394 -3.18 13.17 38.07
C ALA A 394 -3.70 14.60 38.29
N CYS A 395 -3.99 15.34 37.21
CA CYS A 395 -4.63 16.67 37.28
C CYS A 395 -6.05 16.63 37.88
N GLN A 396 -6.80 15.54 37.66
CA GLN A 396 -8.14 15.36 38.26
C GLN A 396 -8.07 15.00 39.74
N LYS A 397 -7.06 14.23 40.15
CA LYS A 397 -6.87 13.83 41.55
C LYS A 397 -6.40 14.98 42.42
N ASP A 398 -5.60 15.87 41.86
CA ASP A 398 -5.21 17.12 42.50
C ASP A 398 -5.19 18.26 41.46
N SER A 399 -6.18 19.14 41.56
CA SER A 399 -6.34 20.28 40.67
C SER A 399 -5.24 21.34 40.86
N LEU A 400 -4.38 21.24 41.87
CA LEU A 400 -3.24 22.14 42.09
C LEU A 400 -1.89 21.51 41.73
N TYR A 401 -1.86 20.24 41.28
CA TYR A 401 -0.62 19.53 41.00
C TYR A 401 0.04 19.97 39.68
N VAL A 402 0.94 20.94 39.78
CA VAL A 402 1.67 21.56 38.65
C VAL A 402 2.48 20.55 37.81
N PRO A 403 3.24 19.59 38.39
CA PRO A 403 4.05 18.67 37.60
C PRO A 403 3.24 17.83 36.59
N ALA A 404 2.02 17.43 36.94
CA ALA A 404 1.15 16.68 36.02
C ALA A 404 0.73 17.51 34.81
N ARG A 405 0.47 18.82 34.98
CA ARG A 405 0.13 19.73 33.87
C ARG A 405 1.31 19.96 32.94
N VAL A 406 2.51 20.12 33.50
CA VAL A 406 3.76 20.25 32.72
C VAL A 406 4.06 18.96 31.94
N ASN A 407 3.88 17.79 32.55
CA ASN A 407 4.11 16.52 31.87
C ASN A 407 3.02 16.19 30.83
N LEU A 408 1.76 16.54 31.12
CA LEU A 408 0.65 16.45 30.17
C LEU A 408 0.92 17.30 28.93
N SER A 409 1.38 18.53 29.12
CA SER A 409 1.69 19.41 28.00
C SER A 409 2.88 18.90 27.18
N SER A 410 3.93 18.34 27.81
CA SER A 410 5.00 17.65 27.06
C SER A 410 4.47 16.52 26.20
N ALA A 411 3.57 15.67 26.73
CA ALA A 411 2.96 14.59 25.99
C ALA A 411 2.07 15.09 24.83
N LEU A 412 1.36 16.21 25.03
CA LEU A 412 0.54 16.86 24.00
C LEU A 412 1.38 17.52 22.91
N ILE A 413 2.49 18.16 23.25
CA ILE A 413 3.46 18.72 22.28
C ILE A 413 4.02 17.61 21.38
N ILE A 414 4.46 16.49 21.96
CA ILE A 414 4.97 15.35 21.18
C ILE A 414 3.90 14.72 20.30
N LYS A 415 2.62 14.79 20.69
CA LYS A 415 1.49 14.33 19.89
C LYS A 415 1.06 15.32 18.80
N GLY A 416 1.56 16.56 18.83
CA GLY A 416 1.20 17.64 17.90
C GLY A 416 -0.05 18.42 18.28
N GLU A 417 -0.55 18.29 19.52
CA GLU A 417 -1.73 19.01 20.02
C GLU A 417 -1.32 20.30 20.77
N TYR A 418 -0.63 21.21 20.07
CA TYR A 418 0.05 22.37 20.66
C TYR A 418 -0.91 23.34 21.39
N SER A 419 -2.06 23.68 20.80
CA SER A 419 -3.01 24.62 21.42
C SER A 419 -3.58 24.08 22.73
N LYS A 420 -3.75 22.76 22.87
CA LYS A 420 -4.14 22.14 24.15
C LYS A 420 -2.99 22.18 25.15
N ALA A 421 -1.77 21.93 24.70
CA ALA A 421 -0.58 22.03 25.55
C ALA A 421 -0.44 23.45 26.14
N ILE A 422 -0.65 24.49 25.33
CA ILE A 422 -0.66 25.90 25.77
C ILE A 422 -1.68 26.12 26.89
N GLY A 423 -2.92 25.66 26.73
CA GLY A 423 -3.96 25.80 27.75
C GLY A 423 -3.56 25.20 29.11
N PHE A 424 -3.04 23.96 29.11
CA PHE A 424 -2.57 23.32 30.35
C PHE A 424 -1.34 24.00 30.97
N LEU A 425 -0.47 24.59 30.14
CA LEU A 425 0.70 25.34 30.62
C LEU A 425 0.32 26.68 31.23
N GLU A 426 -0.66 27.38 30.65
CA GLU A 426 -1.20 28.61 31.22
C GLU A 426 -1.91 28.34 32.56
N GLU A 427 -2.62 27.22 32.69
CA GLU A 427 -3.12 26.76 33.99
C GLU A 427 -1.99 26.47 34.98
N ALA A 428 -0.95 25.74 34.56
CA ALA A 428 0.19 25.44 35.41
C ALA A 428 0.87 26.72 35.93
N LEU A 429 1.02 27.73 35.09
CA LEU A 429 1.63 29.01 35.43
C LEU A 429 0.69 29.93 36.24
N LYS A 430 -0.63 29.77 36.17
CA LYS A 430 -1.53 30.42 37.14
C LYS A 430 -1.32 29.89 38.56
N LEU A 431 -1.01 28.60 38.69
CA LEU A 431 -0.74 27.94 39.98
C LEU A 431 0.66 28.25 40.50
N LYS A 432 1.66 28.27 39.61
CA LYS A 432 3.05 28.60 39.94
C LYS A 432 3.66 29.46 38.83
N LYS A 433 3.58 30.78 39.02
CA LYS A 433 3.90 31.81 38.01
C LYS A 433 5.30 31.71 37.42
N ASP A 434 6.28 31.39 38.25
CA ASP A 434 7.70 31.37 37.88
C ASP A 434 8.24 29.93 37.82
N ASP A 435 7.41 28.98 37.37
CA ASP A 435 7.86 27.60 37.15
C ASP A 435 8.70 27.48 35.87
N PRO A 436 10.02 27.17 35.96
CA PRO A 436 10.90 27.19 34.80
C PRO A 436 10.53 26.13 33.75
N SER A 437 10.06 24.95 34.18
CA SER A 437 9.62 23.89 33.28
C SER A 437 8.33 24.26 32.53
N GLY A 438 7.37 24.88 33.21
CA GLY A 438 6.16 25.43 32.60
C GLY A 438 6.46 26.53 31.59
N LEU A 439 7.32 27.50 31.94
CA LEU A 439 7.71 28.61 31.05
C LEU A 439 8.45 28.10 29.81
N ASN A 440 9.37 27.14 29.98
CA ASN A 440 10.09 26.51 28.87
C ASN A 440 9.15 25.80 27.89
N ASN A 441 8.26 24.94 28.40
CA ASN A 441 7.34 24.20 27.55
C ASN A 441 6.32 25.12 26.88
N LEU A 442 5.95 26.24 27.51
CA LEU A 442 5.02 27.22 26.93
C LEU A 442 5.64 27.94 25.74
N ALA A 443 6.90 28.35 25.87
CA ALA A 443 7.64 28.97 24.76
C ALA A 443 7.76 27.99 23.56
N VAL A 444 8.11 26.73 23.82
CA VAL A 444 8.17 25.69 22.76
C VAL A 444 6.80 25.45 22.13
N ALA A 445 5.74 25.33 22.93
CA ALA A 445 4.38 25.07 22.42
C ALA A 445 3.87 26.23 21.56
N ARG A 446 4.10 27.49 21.97
CA ARG A 446 3.71 28.68 21.20
C ARG A 446 4.45 28.79 19.87
N TYR A 447 5.76 28.54 19.87
CA TYR A 447 6.54 28.48 18.64
C TYR A 447 6.00 27.42 17.65
N LEU A 448 5.75 26.20 18.14
CA LEU A 448 5.23 25.11 17.30
C LEU A 448 3.79 25.34 16.83
N ASP A 449 2.92 25.92 17.67
CA ASP A 449 1.56 26.30 17.29
C ASP A 449 1.55 27.36 16.19
N ALA A 450 2.44 28.36 16.28
CA ALA A 450 2.62 29.37 15.25
C ALA A 450 3.10 28.78 13.91
N LEU A 451 4.08 27.86 13.93
CA LEU A 451 4.51 27.14 12.73
C LEU A 451 3.36 26.32 12.10
N ASN A 452 2.56 25.67 12.93
CA ASN A 452 1.42 24.88 12.47
C ASN A 452 0.31 25.76 11.87
N ALA A 453 -0.03 26.87 12.52
CA ALA A 453 -1.00 27.85 12.02
C ALA A 453 -0.54 28.49 10.69
N SER A 454 0.76 28.72 10.53
CA SER A 454 1.35 29.24 9.31
C SER A 454 1.17 28.28 8.11
N SER A 455 1.13 26.97 8.35
CA SER A 455 1.03 25.92 7.33
C SER A 455 -0.42 25.65 6.85
N GLY A 456 -1.43 25.99 7.65
CA GLY A 456 -2.84 25.60 7.44
C GLY A 456 -3.73 26.64 6.73
N VAL A 457 -3.26 27.86 6.50
CA VAL A 457 -4.10 28.96 5.95
C VAL A 457 -3.64 29.33 4.54
N LYS A 458 -4.60 29.59 3.63
CA LYS A 458 -4.34 30.33 2.36
C LYS A 458 -3.96 31.78 2.70
N MET A 459 -2.71 31.98 3.13
CA MET A 459 -2.09 33.28 3.37
C MET A 459 -1.03 33.52 2.30
N SER A 460 -0.72 34.78 2.01
CA SER A 460 0.45 35.11 1.20
C SER A 460 1.74 34.70 1.93
N GLU A 461 2.76 34.28 1.17
CA GLU A 461 4.04 33.80 1.70
C GLU A 461 4.69 34.83 2.64
N ASN A 462 4.61 36.12 2.31
CA ASN A 462 5.12 37.19 3.18
C ASN A 462 4.38 37.27 4.53
N ARG A 463 3.06 37.04 4.57
CA ARG A 463 2.29 37.09 5.83
C ARG A 463 2.57 35.87 6.71
N ARG A 464 2.84 34.72 6.08
CA ARG A 464 3.26 33.49 6.75
C ARG A 464 4.62 33.67 7.43
N GLU A 465 5.59 34.25 6.72
CA GLU A 465 6.92 34.51 7.26
C GLU A 465 6.89 35.58 8.37
N VAL A 466 6.12 36.65 8.20
CA VAL A 466 5.93 37.68 9.24
C VAL A 466 5.29 37.10 10.51
N LEU A 467 4.26 36.26 10.39
CA LEU A 467 3.60 35.64 11.54
C LEU A 467 4.53 34.64 12.25
N LYS A 468 5.28 33.85 11.48
CA LYS A 468 6.31 32.94 11.99
C LYS A 468 7.37 33.71 12.78
N ASN A 469 7.85 34.84 12.26
CA ASN A 469 8.90 35.62 12.91
C ASN A 469 8.39 36.35 14.17
N LEU A 470 7.21 36.99 14.12
CA LEU A 470 6.61 37.66 15.29
C LEU A 470 6.37 36.72 16.48
N MET A 471 5.81 35.53 16.22
CA MET A 471 5.49 34.57 17.28
C MET A 471 6.74 33.81 17.77
N ALA A 472 7.74 33.68 16.90
CA ALA A 472 9.04 33.17 17.29
C ALA A 472 9.81 34.15 18.17
N GLU A 473 9.71 35.46 17.94
CA GLU A 473 10.31 36.49 18.79
C GLU A 473 9.79 36.40 20.23
N GLU A 474 8.47 36.29 20.44
CA GLU A 474 7.90 36.15 21.80
C GLU A 474 8.41 34.89 22.53
N SER A 475 8.55 33.79 21.80
CA SER A 475 9.03 32.50 22.33
C SER A 475 10.52 32.59 22.68
N VAL A 476 11.32 33.22 21.81
CA VAL A 476 12.75 33.48 22.03
C VAL A 476 12.97 34.40 23.22
N ASP A 477 12.23 35.51 23.33
CA ASP A 477 12.36 36.45 24.44
C ASP A 477 11.99 35.83 25.78
N SER A 478 10.95 34.99 25.79
CA SER A 478 10.57 34.21 26.96
C SER A 478 11.69 33.26 27.42
N LEU A 479 12.31 32.54 26.48
CA LEU A 479 13.43 31.65 26.77
C LEU A 479 14.71 32.41 27.16
N ARG A 480 15.01 33.55 26.54
CA ARG A 480 16.13 34.45 26.92
C ARG A 480 15.95 34.97 28.33
N LYS A 481 14.74 35.37 28.71
CA LYS A 481 14.42 35.75 30.09
C LYS A 481 14.65 34.57 31.04
N LEU A 482 14.17 33.39 30.66
CA LEU A 482 14.27 32.19 31.47
C LEU A 482 15.72 31.78 31.75
N VAL A 483 16.61 31.79 30.74
CA VAL A 483 18.04 31.46 30.95
C VAL A 483 18.78 32.51 31.77
N ARG A 484 18.31 33.78 31.82
CA ARG A 484 18.87 34.81 32.70
C ARG A 484 18.43 34.63 34.15
N GLU A 485 17.19 34.22 34.37
CA GLU A 485 16.62 34.06 35.72
C GLU A 485 16.95 32.69 36.33
N HIS A 486 17.23 31.69 35.50
CA HIS A 486 17.50 30.32 35.91
C HIS A 486 18.75 29.76 35.20
N GLU A 487 19.92 30.25 35.59
CA GLU A 487 21.20 29.90 34.95
C GLU A 487 21.55 28.40 35.02
N ASN A 488 20.98 27.66 35.97
CA ASN A 488 21.20 26.22 36.13
C ASN A 488 20.06 25.35 35.53
N PHE A 489 19.34 25.85 34.51
CA PHE A 489 18.23 25.14 33.88
C PHE A 489 18.54 24.76 32.42
N PRO A 490 19.15 23.57 32.16
CA PRO A 490 19.69 23.20 30.85
C PRO A 490 18.63 23.17 29.74
N ASP A 491 17.42 22.71 30.01
CA ASP A 491 16.34 22.60 29.01
C ASP A 491 16.07 23.93 28.28
N ALA A 492 16.15 25.06 28.98
CA ALA A 492 15.93 26.38 28.38
C ALA A 492 17.06 26.78 27.42
N TYR A 493 18.31 26.48 27.77
CA TYR A 493 19.45 26.69 26.86
C TYR A 493 19.31 25.82 25.61
N TYR A 494 18.88 24.55 25.78
CA TYR A 494 18.66 23.65 24.64
C TYR A 494 17.58 24.19 23.70
N ASN A 495 16.42 24.53 24.25
CA ASN A 495 15.27 24.95 23.46
C ASN A 495 15.48 26.32 22.81
N LEU A 496 16.12 27.26 23.51
CA LEU A 496 16.47 28.57 22.95
C LEU A 496 17.42 28.43 21.75
N ALA A 497 18.52 27.70 21.94
CA ALA A 497 19.49 27.48 20.88
C ALA A 497 18.88 26.72 19.69
N ARG A 498 17.96 25.77 19.96
CA ARG A 498 17.24 25.03 18.92
C ARG A 498 16.38 25.96 18.08
N ILE A 499 15.54 26.79 18.72
CA ILE A 499 14.62 27.70 18.05
C ILE A 499 15.40 28.75 17.24
N LEU A 500 16.43 29.36 17.84
CA LEU A 500 17.29 30.33 17.13
C LEU A 500 17.95 29.71 15.89
N THR A 501 18.41 28.45 15.99
CA THR A 501 18.95 27.74 14.83
C THR A 501 17.89 27.51 13.74
N GLU A 502 16.65 27.17 14.12
CA GLU A 502 15.54 27.00 13.16
C GLU A 502 15.11 28.32 12.49
N LEU A 503 15.36 29.44 13.15
CA LEU A 503 15.14 30.79 12.61
C LEU A 503 16.31 31.30 11.73
N GLY A 504 17.42 30.55 11.66
CA GLY A 504 18.58 30.93 10.85
C GLY A 504 19.56 31.89 11.54
N GLU A 505 19.45 32.07 12.85
CA GLU A 505 20.41 32.86 13.64
C GLU A 505 21.72 32.09 13.81
N ASN A 506 22.85 32.74 13.54
CA ASN A 506 24.15 32.06 13.42
C ASN A 506 25.14 32.32 14.56
N THR A 507 24.89 33.30 15.43
CA THR A 507 25.91 33.79 16.40
C THR A 507 25.62 33.41 17.85
N GLU A 508 24.37 33.51 18.28
CA GLU A 508 23.96 33.20 19.67
C GLU A 508 23.91 31.69 20.00
N PRO A 509 23.44 30.78 19.09
CA PRO A 509 23.23 29.37 19.44
C PRO A 509 24.48 28.63 19.93
N GLU A 510 25.66 28.93 19.39
CA GLU A 510 26.89 28.21 19.74
C GLU A 510 27.25 28.35 21.22
N ASN A 511 27.12 29.56 21.77
CA ASN A 511 27.38 29.80 23.19
C ASN A 511 26.34 29.11 24.07
N LEU A 512 25.07 29.14 23.68
CA LEU A 512 23.99 28.46 24.39
C LEU A 512 24.18 26.93 24.40
N TRP A 513 24.65 26.36 23.29
CA TRP A 513 25.00 24.94 23.20
C TRP A 513 26.16 24.56 24.12
N LYS A 514 27.21 25.39 24.19
CA LYS A 514 28.33 25.20 25.12
C LYS A 514 27.85 25.27 26.58
N THR A 515 27.00 26.23 26.92
CA THR A 515 26.41 26.35 28.26
C THR A 515 25.56 25.14 28.61
N PHE A 516 24.72 24.65 27.69
CA PHE A 516 23.98 23.40 27.90
C PHE A 516 24.94 22.24 28.21
N LEU A 517 26.01 22.04 27.44
CA LEU A 517 26.94 20.93 27.64
C LEU A 517 27.72 21.00 28.97
N ASN A 518 27.91 22.21 29.51
CA ASN A 518 28.50 22.39 30.82
C ASN A 518 27.53 21.96 31.94
N LEU A 519 26.25 22.26 31.78
CA LEU A 519 25.20 21.91 32.75
C LEU A 519 24.81 20.42 32.66
N GLU A 520 24.70 19.90 31.43
CA GLU A 520 24.35 18.51 31.14
C GLU A 520 25.38 17.90 30.16
N PRO A 521 26.49 17.35 30.69
CA PRO A 521 27.57 16.82 29.85
C PRO A 521 27.30 15.40 29.34
N ALA A 522 26.22 14.73 29.73
CA ALA A 522 25.95 13.35 29.33
C ALA A 522 24.47 13.16 28.98
N GLY A 523 24.14 12.12 28.23
CA GLY A 523 22.78 11.86 27.75
C GLY A 523 22.59 12.17 26.27
N ILE A 524 21.39 11.83 25.75
CA ILE A 524 21.10 11.88 24.31
C ILE A 524 21.09 13.31 23.76
N TYR A 525 20.70 14.29 24.57
CA TYR A 525 20.68 15.70 24.18
C TYR A 525 22.11 16.28 24.12
N ALA A 526 22.96 15.97 25.09
CA ALA A 526 24.38 16.34 25.08
C ALA A 526 25.12 15.73 23.88
N HIS A 527 24.85 14.47 23.55
CA HIS A 527 25.41 13.82 22.36
C HIS A 527 25.03 14.56 21.08
N ARG A 528 23.75 14.86 20.89
CA ARG A 528 23.23 15.60 19.72
C ARG A 528 23.80 17.00 19.59
N ILE A 529 24.09 17.66 20.71
CA ILE A 529 24.70 18.99 20.69
C ILE A 529 26.16 18.92 20.29
N ARG A 530 26.94 17.98 20.85
CA ARG A 530 28.35 17.78 20.45
C ARG A 530 28.49 17.53 18.95
N GLU A 531 27.58 16.74 18.38
CA GLU A 531 27.45 16.55 16.92
C GLU A 531 27.17 17.89 16.21
N ARG A 532 26.19 18.65 16.69
CA ARG A 532 25.75 19.91 16.08
C ARG A 532 26.81 21.02 16.07
N ILE A 533 27.63 21.14 17.12
CA ILE A 533 28.63 22.21 17.24
C ILE A 533 30.07 21.74 16.98
N GLY A 534 30.26 20.52 16.46
CA GLY A 534 31.56 20.02 16.04
C GLY A 534 32.57 19.82 17.17
N LEU A 535 32.12 19.60 18.41
CA LEU A 535 33.03 19.29 19.52
C LEU A 535 33.43 17.80 19.47
N ALA A 536 34.74 17.55 19.33
CA ALA A 536 35.29 16.20 19.32
C ALA A 536 35.05 15.46 20.65
N VAL A 537 34.48 14.26 20.58
CA VAL A 537 34.60 13.25 21.65
C VAL A 537 36.02 12.67 21.54
N SER A 538 36.86 12.82 22.57
CA SER A 538 38.30 12.51 22.44
C SER A 538 38.58 11.04 22.04
N GLU A 539 39.55 10.90 21.14
CA GLU A 539 39.77 9.82 20.16
C GLU A 539 40.44 8.52 20.66
N ALA A 540 40.26 7.45 19.89
CA ALA A 540 41.26 6.39 19.65
C ALA A 540 41.55 6.34 18.13
N PRO A 541 42.72 5.82 17.69
CA PRO A 541 43.67 6.53 16.83
C PRO A 541 43.34 6.56 15.33
N LYS A 542 43.88 7.60 14.67
CA LYS A 542 43.90 7.77 13.21
C LYS A 542 44.74 6.70 12.52
N VAL A 543 44.18 6.09 11.48
CA VAL A 543 44.91 5.27 10.49
C VAL A 543 44.49 5.68 9.07
N GLN A 544 45.49 5.67 8.18
CA GLN A 544 45.43 6.09 6.78
C GLN A 544 44.51 5.25 5.88
N ALA A 545 43.92 5.94 4.91
CA ALA A 545 43.32 5.54 3.63
C ALA A 545 43.15 4.03 3.30
N ARG A 546 41.89 3.54 3.24
CA ARG A 546 41.34 2.54 2.26
C ARG A 546 39.88 2.13 2.59
N GLY A 547 38.91 2.52 1.73
CA GLY A 547 37.48 2.12 1.75
C GLY A 547 36.61 2.90 2.75
N PHE A 548 35.35 3.22 2.41
CA PHE A 548 34.39 3.78 3.38
C PHE A 548 34.18 2.75 4.50
N GLY A 549 34.66 3.04 5.70
CA GLY A 549 34.69 2.21 6.92
C GLY A 549 34.66 0.69 6.71
N LYS A 550 35.79 -0.03 6.74
CA LYS A 550 35.80 -1.51 6.68
C LYS A 550 35.22 -2.17 7.95
N ASN A 551 33.92 -2.04 8.17
CA ASN A 551 33.14 -2.74 9.19
C ASN A 551 32.13 -3.71 8.54
N MET A 552 32.53 -4.31 7.42
CA MET A 552 31.69 -5.27 6.71
C MET A 552 31.61 -6.56 7.52
N ARG A 553 30.40 -6.92 7.97
CA ARG A 553 30.20 -8.09 8.85
C ARG A 553 30.60 -9.40 8.18
N VAL A 554 30.47 -9.47 6.86
CA VAL A 554 30.80 -10.62 6.00
C VAL A 554 31.57 -10.09 4.79
N SER A 555 32.55 -10.84 4.29
CA SER A 555 33.30 -10.43 3.10
C SER A 555 32.47 -10.59 1.81
N LEU A 556 32.71 -9.74 0.80
CA LEU A 556 32.21 -9.99 -0.55
C LEU A 556 32.94 -11.19 -1.15
N GLY A 557 32.28 -11.87 -2.09
CA GLY A 557 32.81 -13.08 -2.76
C GLY A 557 32.27 -14.37 -2.14
N ALA A 558 33.00 -15.49 -2.30
CA ALA A 558 32.51 -16.82 -1.96
C ALA A 558 31.85 -16.91 -0.57
N PHE A 559 30.62 -17.44 -0.57
CA PHE A 559 29.86 -17.74 0.64
C PHE A 559 30.37 -19.07 1.23
N ASP A 560 31.34 -18.94 2.12
CA ASP A 560 32.06 -20.03 2.76
C ASP A 560 31.56 -20.32 4.20
N GLU A 561 32.15 -21.32 4.86
CA GLU A 561 31.84 -21.65 6.26
C GLU A 561 32.00 -20.44 7.21
N THR A 562 32.91 -19.52 6.90
CA THR A 562 33.13 -18.30 7.69
C THR A 562 31.90 -17.40 7.59
N SER A 563 31.44 -17.16 6.38
CA SER A 563 30.25 -16.37 6.08
C SER A 563 28.99 -16.99 6.69
N GLU A 564 28.83 -18.31 6.60
CA GLU A 564 27.76 -19.06 7.26
C GLU A 564 27.77 -18.84 8.78
N LYS A 565 28.91 -19.01 9.44
CA LYS A 565 29.05 -18.81 10.89
C LYS A 565 28.71 -17.37 11.29
N GLN A 566 29.11 -16.38 10.50
CA GLN A 566 28.83 -14.95 10.76
C GLN A 566 27.33 -14.59 10.62
N LEU A 567 26.59 -15.35 9.81
CA LEU A 567 25.17 -15.15 9.50
C LEU A 567 24.22 -16.17 10.16
N ALA A 568 24.72 -17.20 10.84
CA ALA A 568 23.92 -18.33 11.35
C ALA A 568 22.69 -17.94 12.19
N ASN A 569 22.78 -16.84 12.95
CA ASN A 569 21.70 -16.37 13.84
C ASN A 569 20.92 -15.17 13.26
N ILE A 570 21.10 -14.88 11.98
CA ILE A 570 20.50 -13.72 11.32
C ILE A 570 19.26 -14.18 10.55
N PRO A 571 18.12 -13.47 10.68
CA PRO A 571 16.94 -13.77 9.89
C PRO A 571 17.28 -13.83 8.39
N LYS A 572 17.04 -15.00 7.81
CA LYS A 572 17.31 -15.32 6.42
C LYS A 572 16.02 -15.42 5.63
N HIS A 573 16.01 -14.83 4.45
CA HIS A 573 14.96 -14.99 3.46
C HIS A 573 15.55 -15.62 2.20
N SER A 574 15.27 -16.89 1.98
CA SER A 574 15.70 -17.64 0.80
C SER A 574 14.74 -17.40 -0.35
N PHE A 575 15.27 -17.22 -1.55
CA PHE A 575 14.48 -17.08 -2.76
C PHE A 575 15.06 -17.93 -3.89
N LYS A 576 14.18 -18.38 -4.79
CA LYS A 576 14.53 -19.08 -6.02
C LYS A 576 13.80 -18.42 -7.17
N LEU A 577 14.53 -17.66 -7.96
CA LEU A 577 14.09 -17.10 -9.23
C LEU A 577 14.42 -18.11 -10.35
N GLU A 578 13.87 -17.89 -11.56
CA GLU A 578 14.01 -18.86 -12.66
C GLU A 578 15.46 -19.21 -13.02
N LYS A 579 16.41 -18.28 -12.82
CA LYS A 579 17.82 -18.44 -13.20
C LYS A 579 18.82 -18.10 -12.09
N VAL A 580 18.31 -17.69 -10.93
CA VAL A 580 19.14 -17.25 -9.80
C VAL A 580 18.45 -17.65 -8.51
N SER A 581 19.22 -18.19 -7.59
CA SER A 581 18.82 -18.54 -6.25
C SER A 581 19.76 -17.86 -5.28
N GLY A 582 19.26 -17.62 -4.08
CA GLY A 582 20.02 -16.86 -3.12
C GLY A 582 19.33 -16.69 -1.78
N ASP A 583 20.06 -16.02 -0.91
CA ASP A 583 19.65 -15.74 0.45
C ASP A 583 19.82 -14.26 0.73
N PHE A 584 18.80 -13.65 1.34
CA PHE A 584 18.88 -12.31 1.89
C PHE A 584 18.84 -12.35 3.41
N TYR A 585 19.89 -11.85 4.04
CA TYR A 585 20.01 -11.77 5.49
C TYR A 585 19.73 -10.35 5.95
N SER A 586 18.89 -10.20 6.97
CA SER A 586 18.46 -8.89 7.48
C SER A 586 18.68 -8.80 8.98
N GLY A 587 19.71 -8.04 9.37
CA GLY A 587 20.00 -7.69 10.75
C GLY A 587 19.44 -6.31 11.14
N LYS A 588 19.67 -5.91 12.39
CA LYS A 588 19.27 -4.58 12.90
C LYS A 588 19.97 -3.45 12.14
N ASP A 589 21.27 -3.61 11.90
CA ASP A 589 22.17 -2.56 11.39
C ASP A 589 22.96 -3.00 10.15
N PHE A 590 22.62 -4.14 9.54
CA PHE A 590 23.27 -4.63 8.33
C PHE A 590 22.34 -5.55 7.54
N ARG A 591 22.62 -5.70 6.25
CA ARG A 591 21.96 -6.66 5.36
C ARG A 591 22.98 -7.30 4.45
N VAL A 592 22.73 -8.54 4.04
CA VAL A 592 23.61 -9.27 3.13
C VAL A 592 22.77 -9.94 2.05
N LEU A 593 23.16 -9.81 0.79
CA LEU A 593 22.62 -10.56 -0.34
C LEU A 593 23.65 -11.58 -0.78
N VAL A 594 23.26 -12.84 -0.82
CA VAL A 594 24.02 -13.95 -1.37
C VAL A 594 23.29 -14.44 -2.62
N LEU A 595 23.96 -14.49 -3.76
CA LEU A 595 23.45 -15.05 -5.02
C LEU A 595 24.37 -16.19 -5.46
N GLU A 596 23.81 -17.36 -5.78
CA GLU A 596 24.58 -18.50 -6.33
C GLU A 596 25.85 -18.87 -5.54
N GLY A 597 25.79 -18.72 -4.21
CA GLY A 597 26.92 -19.02 -3.33
C GLY A 597 27.98 -17.92 -3.25
N GLU A 598 27.70 -16.71 -3.73
CA GLU A 598 28.56 -15.54 -3.63
C GLU A 598 27.87 -14.40 -2.86
N VAL A 599 28.58 -13.78 -1.92
CA VAL A 599 28.16 -12.57 -1.22
C VAL A 599 28.32 -11.37 -2.15
N GLU A 600 27.22 -10.97 -2.77
CA GLU A 600 27.17 -9.92 -3.79
C GLU A 600 27.09 -8.51 -3.20
N LEU A 601 26.39 -8.39 -2.07
CA LEU A 601 26.09 -7.09 -1.49
C LEU A 601 26.05 -7.16 0.03
N VAL A 602 26.72 -6.20 0.67
CA VAL A 602 26.63 -6.00 2.12
C VAL A 602 26.25 -4.56 2.42
N GLU A 603 25.07 -4.35 3.01
CA GLU A 603 24.67 -3.07 3.58
C GLU A 603 25.08 -3.02 5.05
N SER A 604 25.57 -1.89 5.52
CA SER A 604 25.87 -1.64 6.93
C SER A 604 25.49 -0.21 7.32
N ALA A 605 24.92 -0.05 8.50
CA ALA A 605 24.65 1.27 9.06
C ALA A 605 25.97 2.02 9.26
N VAL A 606 26.00 3.27 8.84
CA VAL A 606 27.16 4.14 9.05
C VAL A 606 27.11 4.64 10.49
N LYS A 607 28.20 4.44 11.23
CA LYS A 607 28.33 4.93 12.61
C LYS A 607 28.85 6.37 12.67
N GLU A 608 29.57 6.78 11.64
CA GLU A 608 30.19 8.11 11.49
C GLU A 608 29.20 9.08 10.83
N GLN A 609 29.02 10.28 11.38
CA GLN A 609 28.10 11.27 10.84
C GLN A 609 28.73 12.13 9.74
N ASN A 610 29.26 11.50 8.69
CA ASN A 610 29.84 12.24 7.58
C ASN A 610 28.74 12.93 6.76
N SER A 611 28.93 14.22 6.48
CA SER A 611 28.05 14.95 5.57
C SER A 611 28.27 14.53 4.11
N GLN A 612 27.37 14.89 3.18
CA GLN A 612 27.62 14.67 1.76
C GLN A 612 28.95 15.31 1.31
N ALA A 613 29.26 16.51 1.82
CA ALA A 613 30.49 17.21 1.52
C ALA A 613 31.73 16.46 2.06
N ASP A 614 31.65 15.87 3.25
CA ASP A 614 32.74 15.07 3.83
C ASP A 614 33.00 13.81 2.99
N ILE A 615 31.94 13.11 2.58
CA ILE A 615 32.07 11.94 1.70
C ILE A 615 32.75 12.32 0.38
N VAL A 616 32.32 13.42 -0.24
CA VAL A 616 32.92 13.91 -1.49
C VAL A 616 34.37 14.36 -1.28
N SER A 617 34.68 14.97 -0.14
CA SER A 617 36.06 15.36 0.18
C SER A 617 36.97 14.15 0.40
N MET A 618 36.46 13.08 1.00
CA MET A 618 37.24 11.87 1.30
C MET A 618 37.42 10.95 0.09
N TYR A 619 36.39 10.82 -0.76
CA TYR A 619 36.34 9.80 -1.82
C TYR A 619 36.24 10.40 -3.23
N GLY A 620 36.21 11.72 -3.35
CA GLY A 620 36.01 12.41 -4.62
C GLY A 620 34.55 12.44 -5.05
N GLN A 621 34.33 12.90 -6.28
CA GLN A 621 32.99 12.95 -6.86
C GLN A 621 32.46 11.54 -7.11
N PRO A 622 31.20 11.25 -6.75
CA PRO A 622 30.61 9.93 -7.02
C PRO A 622 30.42 9.72 -8.51
N ASP A 623 30.57 8.48 -8.97
CA ASP A 623 30.29 8.07 -10.36
C ASP A 623 28.84 8.38 -10.75
N ARG A 624 27.92 8.16 -9.80
CA ARG A 624 26.49 8.43 -9.95
C ARG A 624 25.90 8.94 -8.66
N MET A 625 24.90 9.80 -8.79
CA MET A 625 24.10 10.28 -7.68
C MET A 625 22.62 10.09 -8.00
N PHE A 626 21.89 9.47 -7.07
CA PHE A 626 20.43 9.35 -7.14
C PHE A 626 19.80 10.17 -6.04
N THR A 627 18.67 10.81 -6.34
CA THR A 627 17.82 11.44 -5.34
C THR A 627 16.48 10.74 -5.38
N ALA A 628 16.14 10.04 -4.29
CA ALA A 628 14.84 9.43 -4.13
C ALA A 628 13.76 10.52 -3.97
N ILE A 629 12.50 10.18 -4.26
CA ILE A 629 11.35 11.07 -4.06
C ILE A 629 11.24 11.53 -2.59
N SER A 630 11.74 10.72 -1.64
CA SER A 630 11.82 11.05 -0.22
C SER A 630 12.87 12.11 0.14
N GLY A 631 13.66 12.59 -0.82
CA GLY A 631 14.80 13.50 -0.60
C GLY A 631 16.09 12.80 -0.19
N LYS A 632 16.06 11.49 0.09
CA LYS A 632 17.25 10.67 0.35
C LYS A 632 18.14 10.64 -0.89
N LYS A 633 19.43 10.95 -0.73
CA LYS A 633 20.42 10.86 -1.80
C LYS A 633 21.24 9.58 -1.68
N ILE A 634 21.79 9.11 -2.78
CA ILE A 634 22.65 7.92 -2.82
C ILE A 634 23.84 8.28 -3.69
N LEU A 635 25.03 8.29 -3.08
CA LEU A 635 26.29 8.53 -3.76
C LEU A 635 26.92 7.18 -4.10
N VAL A 636 27.10 6.90 -5.39
CA VAL A 636 27.61 5.61 -5.86
C VAL A 636 29.02 5.79 -6.39
N TYR A 637 29.96 5.05 -5.81
CA TYR A 637 31.36 4.97 -6.18
C TYR A 637 31.65 3.64 -6.88
N GLU A 638 32.92 3.37 -7.17
CA GLU A 638 33.35 2.18 -7.89
C GLU A 638 32.88 0.89 -7.20
N ASN A 639 33.21 0.71 -5.92
CA ASN A 639 33.01 -0.53 -5.14
C ASN A 639 32.15 -0.35 -3.88
N PHE A 640 31.56 0.83 -3.69
CA PHE A 640 30.64 1.09 -2.59
C PHE A 640 29.66 2.22 -2.94
N ALA A 641 28.58 2.32 -2.18
CA ALA A 641 27.64 3.42 -2.24
C ALA A 641 27.28 3.89 -0.83
N VAL A 642 26.91 5.16 -0.71
CA VAL A 642 26.53 5.77 0.57
C VAL A 642 25.17 6.42 0.44
N ASP A 643 24.24 5.98 1.30
CA ASP A 643 22.92 6.56 1.48
C ASP A 643 23.03 7.81 2.36
N ILE A 644 22.69 8.97 1.83
CA ILE A 644 22.67 10.26 2.52
C ILE A 644 21.22 10.66 2.82
N LYS A 645 20.93 10.97 4.08
CA LYS A 645 19.63 11.48 4.51
C LYS A 645 19.85 12.70 5.41
N ASP A 646 19.14 13.79 5.12
CA ASP A 646 19.28 15.05 5.87
C ASP A 646 20.75 15.51 5.93
N ASP A 647 21.44 15.39 4.79
CA ASP A 647 22.87 15.60 4.57
C ASP A 647 23.83 14.63 5.29
N ILE A 648 23.34 13.65 6.05
CA ILE A 648 24.18 12.72 6.82
C ILE A 648 24.22 11.32 6.19
N ALA A 649 25.40 10.70 6.14
CA ALA A 649 25.57 9.30 5.76
C ALA A 649 24.90 8.36 6.76
N THR A 650 24.01 7.50 6.26
CA THR A 650 23.17 6.60 7.08
C THR A 650 23.46 5.13 6.84
N THR A 651 23.72 4.75 5.59
CA THR A 651 24.03 3.37 5.21
C THR A 651 25.16 3.38 4.18
N VAL A 652 26.13 2.48 4.35
CA VAL A 652 27.09 2.12 3.30
C VAL A 652 26.71 0.79 2.72
N VAL A 653 26.86 0.66 1.41
CA VAL A 653 26.59 -0.55 0.64
C VAL A 653 27.87 -0.93 -0.08
N TYR A 654 28.43 -2.11 0.22
CA TYR A 654 29.56 -2.69 -0.50
C TYR A 654 29.05 -3.66 -1.56
N PHE A 655 29.68 -3.63 -2.73
CA PHE A 655 29.36 -4.51 -3.86
C PHE A 655 30.57 -4.62 -4.79
N ASN A 656 30.59 -5.66 -5.62
CA ASN A 656 31.62 -5.83 -6.64
C ASN A 656 31.01 -5.65 -8.05
N LYS A 657 31.38 -4.58 -8.76
CA LYS A 657 30.91 -4.36 -10.14
C LYS A 657 31.47 -5.37 -11.15
N ASN A 658 32.57 -6.06 -10.81
CA ASN A 658 33.33 -6.89 -11.74
C ASN A 658 33.01 -8.39 -11.64
N GLN A 659 32.05 -8.79 -10.80
CA GLN A 659 31.63 -10.20 -10.65
C GLN A 659 30.40 -10.58 -11.49
N ILE A 660 29.89 -9.70 -12.36
CA ILE A 660 28.72 -9.95 -13.24
C ILE A 660 28.96 -9.55 -14.69
#